data_AF-A0A0B2UIZ6-F1
#
_entry.id   AF-A0A0B2UIZ6-F1
#
_cell.length_a   1.000
_cell.length_b   1.000
_cell.length_c   1.000
_cell.angle_alpha   90.00
_cell.angle_beta   90.00
_cell.angle_gamma   90.00
#
_symmetry.space_group_name_H-M   'P 1'
#
loop_
_entity.id
_entity.type
_entity.pdbx_description
1 polymer ?
#
loop_
_entity_poly.entity_id
_entity_poly.type
_entity_poly.pdbx_seq_one_letter_code
_entity_poly.pdbx_strand_id
1 'polypeptide(L)'
;MDEADALLGELRIDWETLVTDDFNPLKQALRNKNSMVEASNFRNLFHKVEKVMEGIIEKNYKGFSDSVLSYMESYKLNKRCSENISEISKAVQGLLGMKIDVKDMTKEYESMAMYESNNSICNVLVEMRRCFEEFSMIKDEIQCDVKKHDGMYVTSQRFLDATKKASRLYDLIEENGLMEMECVSKFKAEASIEVKEFMTMVYKRLDRFVFYNEYDYQEDFRCVVMLGMLFSLDRYQTNNFEKEYFGMVESIIRSIDGDGGNNKAERLSRAICSRTANVIHNLGVLWEMADASFEGLNGKTLNIRDKASISRRIEADMNAASNQNGLDAMLCMYGPDWQEFVEGVIVKVLKKFVSECVEGIEKYFDTEIFEAEHFADDIDYEAVFEKKYVIYERMVMEGEMEAKSPERFTKVFVSGIDIVIYLEKYVTIESMKRYLWEIINEKYVKEKQKQIRKKIAYLFEEEDWCENDHLNRRLRFYSNYKKCIDEFSIHADLCSIKDVFGFLDGLFERKFDELYRKLFRSDIINTCFLETDENEADMDDTFKKLLLVRAMDINSVYFEKKYYENMLFALDTMKEAISSIDGDKLKSVMNKIEVAIRFQMVLEMLYFFDLFYREGNYRGKDDYYFQKIVKVADDINKCIVKTDMEGVFEFVFDCLNFYIKNNVQRLNVKSMDDLKAFAAKIKLLDEILCLVKGEGSMREAIQFIDGVVLGEEKCDSGMKLKAKLSV
;
A
#
# COMPACT_ATOMS: atom_id res chain seq x y z
N MET A 1 -82.70 -59.93 -36.87
CA MET A 1 -82.46 -58.49 -37.09
C MET A 1 -83.45 -57.99 -38.11
N ASP A 2 -83.65 -58.73 -39.19
CA ASP A 2 -84.85 -59.03 -39.97
C ASP A 2 -86.11 -58.15 -39.72
N GLU A 3 -86.73 -58.19 -38.53
CA GLU A 3 -87.87 -57.29 -38.21
C GLU A 3 -87.51 -55.80 -38.24
N ALA A 4 -86.32 -55.42 -37.75
CA ALA A 4 -85.83 -54.05 -37.77
C ALA A 4 -85.46 -53.58 -39.18
N ASP A 5 -84.88 -54.45 -40.02
CA ASP A 5 -84.54 -54.12 -41.40
C ASP A 5 -85.82 -54.01 -42.28
N ALA A 6 -86.81 -54.86 -42.05
CA ALA A 6 -88.13 -54.75 -42.67
C ALA A 6 -88.85 -53.45 -42.25
N LEU A 7 -88.83 -53.09 -40.95
CA LEU A 7 -89.42 -51.85 -40.47
C LEU A 7 -88.65 -50.61 -40.95
N LEU A 8 -87.31 -50.68 -41.10
CA LEU A 8 -86.51 -49.59 -41.68
C LEU A 8 -86.84 -49.39 -43.17
N GLY A 9 -87.12 -50.46 -43.91
CA GLY A 9 -87.65 -50.37 -45.27
C GLY A 9 -89.02 -49.67 -45.34
N GLU A 10 -89.94 -50.05 -44.45
CA GLU A 10 -91.28 -49.46 -44.35
C GLU A 10 -91.21 -47.97 -43.93
N LEU A 11 -90.45 -47.66 -42.88
CA LEU A 11 -90.18 -46.30 -42.39
C LEU A 11 -89.54 -45.41 -43.47
N ARG A 12 -88.64 -45.96 -44.28
CA ARG A 12 -87.98 -45.22 -45.37
C ARG A 12 -88.97 -44.84 -46.48
N ILE A 13 -89.88 -45.73 -46.85
CA ILE A 13 -90.91 -45.45 -47.88
C ILE A 13 -91.90 -44.39 -47.39
N ASP A 14 -92.34 -44.48 -46.13
CA ASP A 14 -93.19 -43.46 -45.49
C ASP A 14 -92.46 -42.09 -45.37
N TRP A 15 -91.15 -42.10 -45.15
CA TRP A 15 -90.32 -40.89 -45.08
C TRP A 15 -90.09 -40.26 -46.46
N GLU A 16 -89.79 -41.07 -47.49
CA GLU A 16 -89.60 -40.63 -48.87
C GLU A 16 -90.91 -40.11 -49.50
N THR A 17 -92.10 -40.52 -49.02
CA THR A 17 -93.39 -39.94 -49.46
C THR A 17 -93.79 -38.66 -48.72
N LEU A 18 -93.18 -38.34 -47.58
CA LEU A 18 -93.43 -37.10 -46.82
C LEU A 18 -92.49 -35.95 -47.22
N VAL A 19 -91.32 -36.24 -47.80
CA VAL A 19 -90.29 -35.25 -48.13
C VAL A 19 -90.39 -34.81 -49.58
N THR A 20 -90.96 -33.61 -49.81
CA THR A 20 -90.64 -32.79 -50.99
C THR A 20 -89.40 -31.93 -50.70
N ASP A 21 -88.72 -31.41 -51.73
CA ASP A 21 -87.42 -30.72 -51.55
C ASP A 21 -87.43 -29.49 -50.60
N ASP A 22 -88.60 -28.88 -50.36
CA ASP A 22 -88.80 -27.77 -49.41
C ASP A 22 -89.31 -28.24 -48.02
N PHE A 23 -89.24 -29.54 -47.72
CA PHE A 23 -89.74 -30.10 -46.46
C PHE A 23 -88.87 -29.74 -45.26
N ASN A 24 -89.42 -28.96 -44.34
CA ASN A 24 -88.79 -28.61 -43.07
C ASN A 24 -89.56 -29.26 -41.90
N PRO A 25 -89.00 -30.33 -41.27
CA PRO A 25 -89.70 -31.08 -40.22
C PRO A 25 -90.08 -30.23 -39.01
N LEU A 26 -89.24 -29.24 -38.64
CA LEU A 26 -89.48 -28.34 -37.51
C LEU A 26 -90.70 -27.43 -37.77
N LYS A 27 -90.92 -26.98 -39.02
CA LYS A 27 -92.11 -26.18 -39.39
C LYS A 27 -93.41 -26.99 -39.29
N GLN A 28 -93.39 -28.28 -39.61
CA GLN A 28 -94.59 -29.14 -39.56
C GLN A 28 -94.87 -29.60 -38.11
N ALA A 29 -93.84 -29.98 -37.35
CA ALA A 29 -93.95 -30.31 -35.93
C ALA A 29 -94.53 -29.16 -35.09
N LEU A 30 -94.24 -27.90 -35.44
CA LEU A 30 -94.83 -26.70 -34.84
C LEU A 30 -96.27 -26.40 -35.32
N ARG A 31 -96.71 -26.95 -36.45
CA ARG A 31 -98.08 -26.81 -36.99
C ARG A 31 -99.06 -27.90 -36.52
N ASN A 32 -98.61 -28.91 -35.77
CA ASN A 32 -99.37 -30.07 -35.27
C ASN A 32 -100.55 -29.77 -34.31
N LYS A 33 -101.09 -28.54 -34.27
CA LYS A 33 -102.33 -28.20 -33.55
C LYS A 33 -103.60 -28.24 -34.40
N ASN A 34 -103.49 -28.32 -35.74
CA ASN A 34 -104.64 -28.42 -36.63
C ASN A 34 -104.73 -29.84 -37.23
N SER A 35 -105.95 -30.37 -37.30
CA SER A 35 -106.25 -31.74 -37.75
C SER A 35 -106.12 -31.92 -39.27
N MET A 36 -104.88 -32.00 -39.76
CA MET A 36 -104.56 -32.47 -41.11
C MET A 36 -104.04 -33.91 -41.07
N VAL A 37 -104.33 -34.68 -42.12
CA VAL A 37 -104.03 -36.13 -42.20
C VAL A 37 -102.53 -36.43 -42.04
N GLU A 38 -101.67 -35.53 -42.53
CA GLU A 38 -100.20 -35.60 -42.40
C GLU A 38 -99.72 -35.74 -40.95
N ALA A 39 -100.37 -35.05 -39.99
CA ALA A 39 -100.01 -35.09 -38.57
C ALA A 39 -100.28 -36.46 -37.92
N SER A 40 -101.25 -37.21 -38.45
CA SER A 40 -101.57 -38.57 -37.98
C SER A 40 -100.48 -39.56 -38.37
N ASN A 41 -99.98 -39.48 -39.61
CA ASN A 41 -98.97 -40.39 -40.13
C ASN A 41 -97.63 -40.22 -39.40
N PHE A 42 -97.20 -38.97 -39.18
CA PHE A 42 -96.00 -38.67 -38.40
C PHE A 42 -96.05 -39.24 -36.97
N ARG A 43 -97.24 -39.24 -36.33
CA ARG A 43 -97.41 -39.74 -34.96
C ARG A 43 -97.31 -41.27 -34.86
N ASN A 44 -97.86 -42.00 -35.83
CA ASN A 44 -97.69 -43.44 -35.91
C ASN A 44 -96.24 -43.83 -36.21
N LEU A 45 -95.57 -43.05 -37.07
CA LEU A 45 -94.16 -43.23 -37.38
C LEU A 45 -93.26 -43.04 -36.15
N PHE A 46 -93.56 -42.03 -35.32
CA PHE A 46 -92.84 -41.75 -34.07
C PHE A 46 -92.90 -42.93 -33.08
N HIS A 47 -94.09 -43.49 -32.82
CA HIS A 47 -94.24 -44.63 -31.90
C HIS A 47 -93.59 -45.93 -32.43
N LYS A 48 -93.51 -46.14 -33.75
CA LYS A 48 -92.73 -47.25 -34.33
C LYS A 48 -91.23 -47.10 -34.02
N VAL A 49 -90.69 -45.89 -34.16
CA VAL A 49 -89.26 -45.59 -33.87
C VAL A 49 -88.95 -45.72 -32.38
N GLU A 50 -89.81 -45.19 -31.52
CA GLU A 50 -89.69 -45.22 -30.05
C GLU A 50 -89.49 -46.65 -29.53
N LYS A 51 -90.36 -47.58 -29.95
CA LYS A 51 -90.30 -49.00 -29.55
C LYS A 51 -89.03 -49.73 -30.01
N VAL A 52 -88.45 -49.33 -31.15
CA VAL A 52 -87.17 -49.89 -31.64
C VAL A 52 -85.99 -49.32 -30.86
N MET A 53 -86.01 -48.03 -30.50
CA MET A 53 -84.98 -47.43 -29.66
C MET A 53 -84.91 -48.08 -28.28
N GLU A 54 -86.05 -48.36 -27.64
CA GLU A 54 -86.08 -49.07 -26.34
C GLU A 54 -85.35 -50.43 -26.42
N GLY A 55 -85.64 -51.23 -27.45
CA GLY A 55 -84.99 -52.54 -27.67
C GLY A 55 -83.49 -52.47 -27.99
N ILE A 56 -83.01 -51.35 -28.56
CA ILE A 56 -81.58 -51.09 -28.78
C ILE A 56 -80.91 -50.64 -27.47
N ILE A 57 -81.58 -49.79 -26.68
CA ILE A 57 -81.09 -49.29 -25.40
C ILE A 57 -80.90 -50.43 -24.40
N GLU A 58 -81.89 -51.32 -24.24
CA GLU A 58 -81.77 -52.47 -23.32
C GLU A 58 -80.58 -53.39 -23.65
N LYS A 59 -80.25 -53.59 -24.93
CA LYS A 59 -79.10 -54.41 -25.34
C LYS A 59 -77.77 -53.70 -25.17
N ASN A 60 -77.67 -52.42 -25.53
CA ASN A 60 -76.41 -51.68 -25.52
C ASN A 60 -75.99 -51.17 -24.13
N TYR A 61 -76.94 -50.93 -23.21
CA TYR A 61 -76.61 -50.47 -21.85
C TYR A 61 -75.73 -51.48 -21.10
N LYS A 62 -75.88 -52.78 -21.39
CA LYS A 62 -75.09 -53.85 -20.79
C LYS A 62 -73.60 -53.81 -21.18
N GLY A 63 -73.28 -53.51 -22.45
CA GLY A 63 -71.90 -53.42 -22.93
C GLY A 63 -71.09 -52.24 -22.38
N PHE A 64 -71.76 -51.14 -22.03
CA PHE A 64 -71.10 -50.00 -21.37
C PHE A 64 -70.71 -50.32 -19.92
N SER A 65 -71.57 -51.04 -19.19
CA SER A 65 -71.31 -51.49 -17.81
C SER A 65 -70.04 -52.35 -17.72
N ASP A 66 -69.89 -53.33 -18.59
CA ASP A 66 -68.76 -54.28 -18.56
C ASP A 66 -67.42 -53.59 -18.87
N SER A 67 -67.44 -52.58 -19.74
CA SER A 67 -66.25 -51.80 -20.11
C SER A 67 -65.68 -50.99 -18.95
N VAL A 68 -66.54 -50.41 -18.10
CA VAL A 68 -66.13 -49.62 -16.93
C VAL A 68 -65.53 -50.50 -15.82
N LEU A 69 -66.03 -51.73 -15.67
CA LEU A 69 -65.50 -52.69 -14.69
C LEU A 69 -64.05 -53.11 -15.01
N SER A 70 -63.75 -53.40 -16.29
CA SER A 70 -62.41 -53.79 -16.74
C SER A 70 -61.34 -52.70 -16.48
N TYR A 71 -61.70 -51.43 -16.66
CA TYR A 71 -60.83 -50.29 -16.32
C TYR A 71 -60.52 -50.22 -14.81
N MET A 72 -61.54 -50.42 -13.97
CA MET A 72 -61.39 -50.39 -12.51
C MET A 72 -60.51 -51.52 -11.95
N GLU A 73 -60.49 -52.70 -12.57
CA GLU A 73 -59.59 -53.78 -12.17
C GLU A 73 -58.14 -53.48 -12.55
N SER A 74 -57.91 -52.99 -13.77
CA SER A 74 -56.58 -52.62 -14.28
C SER A 74 -55.88 -51.59 -13.38
N TYR A 75 -56.62 -50.59 -12.90
CA TYR A 75 -56.10 -49.58 -11.98
C TYR A 75 -55.63 -50.16 -10.63
N LYS A 76 -56.37 -51.12 -10.06
CA LYS A 76 -56.04 -51.75 -8.77
C LYS A 76 -54.75 -52.57 -8.83
N LEU A 77 -54.49 -53.24 -9.95
CA LEU A 77 -53.28 -54.05 -10.16
C LEU A 77 -52.00 -53.21 -10.14
N ASN A 78 -51.98 -52.09 -10.86
CA ASN A 78 -50.80 -51.21 -10.94
C ASN A 78 -50.38 -50.65 -9.58
N LYS A 79 -51.35 -50.29 -8.71
CA LYS A 79 -51.04 -49.80 -7.36
C LYS A 79 -50.23 -50.82 -6.56
N ARG A 80 -50.59 -52.10 -6.64
CA ARG A 80 -49.97 -53.18 -5.86
C ARG A 80 -48.52 -53.49 -6.25
N CYS A 81 -48.19 -53.39 -7.55
CA CYS A 81 -46.82 -53.59 -8.01
C CYS A 81 -45.83 -52.55 -7.46
N SER A 82 -46.28 -51.30 -7.29
CA SER A 82 -45.44 -50.21 -6.75
C SER A 82 -45.01 -50.47 -5.30
N GLU A 83 -45.91 -51.03 -4.49
CA GLU A 83 -45.68 -51.30 -3.06
C GLU A 83 -44.57 -52.36 -2.87
N ASN A 84 -44.63 -53.48 -3.59
CA ASN A 84 -43.67 -54.59 -3.46
C ASN A 84 -42.21 -54.21 -3.79
N ILE A 85 -41.98 -53.31 -4.76
CA ILE A 85 -40.62 -52.94 -5.19
C ILE A 85 -39.88 -52.20 -4.06
N SER A 86 -40.59 -51.48 -3.19
CA SER A 86 -40.00 -50.70 -2.11
C SER A 86 -39.35 -51.57 -1.03
N GLU A 87 -39.92 -52.74 -0.72
CA GLU A 87 -39.45 -53.60 0.38
C GLU A 87 -38.11 -54.29 0.08
N ILE A 88 -37.97 -54.85 -1.14
CA ILE A 88 -36.78 -55.63 -1.54
C ILE A 88 -35.49 -54.80 -1.41
N SER A 89 -35.56 -53.51 -1.74
CA SER A 89 -34.42 -52.58 -1.68
C SER A 89 -33.80 -52.48 -0.28
N LYS A 90 -34.61 -52.55 0.79
CA LYS A 90 -34.12 -52.39 2.18
C LYS A 90 -33.29 -53.58 2.67
N ALA A 91 -33.63 -54.80 2.27
CA ALA A 91 -32.99 -56.01 2.82
C ALA A 91 -31.52 -56.13 2.42
N VAL A 92 -31.18 -55.75 1.18
CA VAL A 92 -29.83 -55.91 0.61
C VAL A 92 -28.77 -55.08 1.36
N GLN A 93 -29.14 -53.89 1.86
CA GLN A 93 -28.20 -53.04 2.61
C GLN A 93 -27.72 -53.67 3.93
N GLY A 94 -28.49 -54.55 4.55
CA GLY A 94 -28.19 -55.08 5.90
C GLY A 94 -27.07 -56.12 5.95
N LEU A 95 -26.80 -56.85 4.87
CA LEU A 95 -25.88 -57.99 4.87
C LEU A 95 -24.38 -57.64 4.75
N LEU A 96 -24.05 -56.38 4.47
CA LEU A 96 -22.73 -55.99 3.92
C LEU A 96 -21.62 -55.64 4.95
N GLY A 97 -21.54 -56.20 6.19
CA GLY A 97 -20.31 -56.01 7.01
C GLY A 97 -20.06 -56.72 8.38
N MET A 98 -19.03 -57.61 8.48
CA MET A 98 -18.35 -58.18 9.71
C MET A 98 -16.92 -58.77 9.46
N LYS A 99 -16.05 -58.99 10.50
CA LYS A 99 -14.72 -59.73 10.49
C LYS A 99 -14.20 -60.21 11.89
N ILE A 100 -13.19 -61.12 11.95
CA ILE A 100 -12.47 -61.69 13.15
C ILE A 100 -10.96 -62.01 12.82
N ASP A 101 -10.07 -62.23 13.82
CA ASP A 101 -8.60 -62.60 13.72
C ASP A 101 -8.09 -63.54 14.88
N VAL A 102 -6.86 -64.13 14.82
CA VAL A 102 -6.32 -65.21 15.73
C VAL A 102 -4.75 -65.17 15.95
N LYS A 103 -4.18 -65.74 17.04
CA LYS A 103 -2.72 -65.80 17.36
C LYS A 103 -2.27 -66.95 18.32
N ASP A 104 -0.97 -67.04 18.71
CA ASP A 104 -0.47 -67.32 20.11
C ASP A 104 1.04 -67.68 20.33
N MET A 105 1.44 -68.97 20.46
CA MET A 105 2.30 -69.50 21.57
C MET A 105 3.81 -69.82 21.29
N THR A 106 4.76 -69.45 22.18
CA THR A 106 6.13 -70.07 22.41
C THR A 106 6.77 -69.59 23.74
N LYS A 107 7.74 -70.30 24.39
CA LYS A 107 8.61 -69.69 25.46
C LYS A 107 10.03 -70.26 25.81
N GLU A 108 10.21 -71.11 26.85
CA GLU A 108 11.23 -70.93 27.94
C GLU A 108 12.26 -72.07 28.17
N TYR A 109 13.52 -71.79 28.62
CA TYR A 109 14.53 -72.82 28.95
C TYR A 109 15.70 -72.50 29.96
N GLU A 110 16.16 -71.24 30.12
CA GLU A 110 17.59 -70.91 30.41
C GLU A 110 18.04 -70.84 31.90
N SER A 111 19.37 -70.82 32.20
CA SER A 111 19.90 -70.79 33.59
C SER A 111 21.36 -70.28 33.88
N MET A 112 22.37 -71.17 33.97
CA MET A 112 23.19 -71.28 35.22
C MET A 112 24.49 -70.46 35.46
N ALA A 113 25.32 -70.12 34.47
CA ALA A 113 26.75 -69.69 34.61
C ALA A 113 27.01 -68.27 35.17
N MET A 114 26.21 -67.83 36.13
CA MET A 114 25.93 -66.42 36.42
C MET A 114 26.68 -65.84 37.65
N TYR A 115 27.38 -66.66 38.45
CA TYR A 115 27.82 -66.24 39.81
C TYR A 115 29.17 -65.51 39.87
N GLU A 116 30.25 -66.06 39.31
CA GLU A 116 31.63 -65.56 39.55
C GLU A 116 31.87 -64.17 38.96
N SER A 117 31.31 -63.91 37.77
CA SER A 117 31.37 -62.61 37.10
C SER A 117 30.93 -61.47 38.04
N ASN A 118 29.92 -61.70 38.88
CA ASN A 118 29.34 -60.69 39.77
C ASN A 118 30.33 -60.12 40.79
N ASN A 119 31.34 -60.88 41.22
CA ASN A 119 32.21 -60.43 42.33
C ASN A 119 33.30 -59.44 41.87
N SER A 120 33.82 -59.59 40.64
CA SER A 120 34.80 -58.63 40.09
C SER A 120 34.18 -57.24 39.92
N ILE A 121 32.94 -57.23 39.41
CA ILE A 121 32.08 -56.06 39.25
C ILE A 121 31.94 -55.28 40.57
N CYS A 122 31.72 -55.97 41.70
CA CYS A 122 31.49 -55.33 42.99
C CYS A 122 32.63 -54.39 43.45
N ASN A 123 33.88 -54.70 43.15
CA ASN A 123 35.01 -53.86 43.60
C ASN A 123 35.10 -52.54 42.83
N VAL A 124 34.87 -52.56 41.52
CA VAL A 124 34.89 -51.34 40.69
C VAL A 124 33.73 -50.40 41.09
N LEU A 125 32.56 -50.96 41.41
CA LEU A 125 31.41 -50.22 41.92
C LEU A 125 31.72 -49.44 43.21
N VAL A 126 32.57 -49.96 44.10
CA VAL A 126 32.96 -49.26 45.34
C VAL A 126 33.84 -48.03 45.06
N GLU A 127 34.82 -48.15 44.16
CA GLU A 127 35.70 -47.02 43.82
C GLU A 127 34.96 -45.95 43.00
N MET A 128 34.08 -46.36 42.09
CA MET A 128 33.17 -45.44 41.39
C MET A 128 32.33 -44.61 42.38
N ARG A 129 31.78 -45.25 43.40
CA ARG A 129 31.01 -44.57 44.45
C ARG A 129 31.86 -43.53 45.20
N ARG A 130 33.12 -43.85 45.53
CA ARG A 130 34.03 -42.92 46.23
C ARG A 130 34.34 -41.67 45.41
N CYS A 131 34.65 -41.81 44.12
CA CYS A 131 34.90 -40.66 43.25
C CYS A 131 33.68 -39.75 43.11
N PHE A 132 32.47 -40.32 43.12
CA PHE A 132 31.22 -39.57 43.09
C PHE A 132 30.97 -38.82 44.39
N GLU A 133 31.11 -39.47 45.56
CA GLU A 133 30.96 -38.82 46.87
C GLU A 133 31.92 -37.63 47.05
N GLU A 134 33.19 -37.76 46.62
CA GLU A 134 34.17 -36.66 46.63
C GLU A 134 33.79 -35.51 45.67
N PHE A 135 33.19 -35.80 44.52
CA PHE A 135 32.71 -34.79 43.58
C PHE A 135 31.50 -34.02 44.14
N SER A 136 30.48 -34.72 44.66
CA SER A 136 29.27 -34.09 45.19
C SER A 136 29.57 -33.19 46.40
N MET A 137 30.52 -33.55 47.27
CA MET A 137 30.99 -32.67 48.34
C MET A 137 31.51 -31.32 47.82
N ILE A 138 32.39 -31.31 46.81
CA ILE A 138 32.94 -30.06 46.26
C ILE A 138 31.86 -29.26 45.51
N LYS A 139 30.96 -29.94 44.79
CA LYS A 139 29.79 -29.34 44.12
C LYS A 139 28.90 -28.60 45.12
N ASP A 140 28.60 -29.23 46.27
CA ASP A 140 27.74 -28.66 47.31
C ASP A 140 28.37 -27.45 48.00
N GLU A 141 29.68 -27.48 48.26
CA GLU A 141 30.44 -26.31 48.75
C GLU A 141 30.35 -25.13 47.77
N ILE A 142 30.62 -25.36 46.48
CA ILE A 142 30.50 -24.35 45.42
C ILE A 142 29.07 -23.80 45.36
N GLN A 143 28.05 -24.66 45.42
CA GLN A 143 26.65 -24.24 45.35
C GLN A 143 26.24 -23.42 46.59
N CYS A 144 26.78 -23.73 47.77
CA CYS A 144 26.58 -22.96 48.99
C CYS A 144 27.22 -21.57 48.91
N ASP A 145 28.44 -21.46 48.36
CA ASP A 145 29.14 -20.18 48.26
C ASP A 145 28.49 -19.26 47.21
N VAL A 146 28.05 -19.80 46.06
CA VAL A 146 27.28 -19.07 45.04
C VAL A 146 25.99 -18.49 45.63
N LYS A 147 25.29 -19.24 46.51
CA LYS A 147 24.06 -18.78 47.19
C LYS A 147 24.29 -17.70 48.25
N LYS A 148 25.51 -17.55 48.79
CA LYS A 148 25.82 -16.63 49.91
C LYS A 148 26.41 -15.28 49.48
N HIS A 149 27.12 -15.22 48.35
CA HIS A 149 27.98 -14.09 47.98
C HIS A 149 27.68 -13.47 46.61
N ASP A 150 26.42 -13.51 46.17
CA ASP A 150 25.93 -12.94 44.90
C ASP A 150 26.78 -13.31 43.66
N GLY A 151 27.35 -14.53 43.71
CA GLY A 151 28.18 -15.14 42.67
C GLY A 151 29.66 -14.75 42.60
N MET A 152 30.13 -13.73 43.33
CA MET A 152 31.33 -12.97 42.90
C MET A 152 32.72 -13.45 43.40
N TYR A 153 32.80 -14.43 44.33
CA TYR A 153 34.09 -14.80 44.98
C TYR A 153 34.49 -16.29 44.96
N VAL A 154 33.81 -17.14 44.18
CA VAL A 154 34.28 -18.53 44.00
C VAL A 154 35.38 -18.57 42.94
N THR A 155 36.57 -19.04 43.32
CA THR A 155 37.73 -19.16 42.44
C THR A 155 37.57 -20.29 41.41
N SER A 156 37.96 -20.04 40.17
CA SER A 156 37.96 -21.02 39.06
C SER A 156 38.68 -22.32 39.40
N GLN A 157 39.67 -22.26 40.29
CA GLN A 157 40.40 -23.42 40.79
C GLN A 157 39.49 -24.47 41.45
N ARG A 158 38.46 -24.07 42.22
CA ARG A 158 37.54 -25.02 42.86
C ARG A 158 36.66 -25.75 41.85
N PHE A 159 36.18 -25.04 40.82
CA PHE A 159 35.48 -25.65 39.70
C PHE A 159 36.37 -26.66 38.96
N LEU A 160 37.64 -26.31 38.74
CA LEU A 160 38.62 -27.19 38.10
C LEU A 160 38.91 -28.47 38.93
N ASP A 161 38.90 -28.38 40.26
CA ASP A 161 39.15 -29.53 41.13
C ASP A 161 37.94 -30.48 41.23
N ALA A 162 36.70 -29.96 41.23
CA ALA A 162 35.49 -30.78 41.05
C ALA A 162 35.49 -31.52 39.69
N THR A 163 35.84 -30.78 38.63
CA THR A 163 35.95 -31.29 37.24
C THR A 163 36.88 -32.51 37.15
N LYS A 164 38.03 -32.50 37.84
CA LYS A 164 38.97 -33.64 37.90
C LYS A 164 38.35 -34.90 38.52
N LYS A 165 37.56 -34.75 39.59
CA LYS A 165 36.89 -35.88 40.27
C LYS A 165 35.84 -36.53 39.37
N ALA A 166 35.03 -35.70 38.70
CA ALA A 166 34.05 -36.16 37.72
C ALA A 166 34.69 -36.89 36.53
N SER A 167 35.82 -36.40 36.01
CA SER A 167 36.54 -37.07 34.92
C SER A 167 36.99 -38.48 35.33
N ARG A 168 37.63 -38.62 36.50
CA ARG A 168 38.17 -39.92 36.95
C ARG A 168 37.09 -40.99 37.13
N LEU A 169 35.88 -40.60 37.54
CA LEU A 169 34.73 -41.49 37.62
C LEU A 169 34.38 -42.09 36.24
N TYR A 170 34.36 -41.28 35.18
CA TYR A 170 34.06 -41.78 33.83
C TYR A 170 35.16 -42.70 33.29
N ASP A 171 36.42 -42.39 33.57
CA ASP A 171 37.56 -43.22 33.15
C ASP A 171 37.44 -44.65 33.73
N LEU A 172 37.10 -44.78 35.02
CA LEU A 172 36.94 -46.07 35.70
C LEU A 172 35.85 -46.96 35.07
N ILE A 173 34.77 -46.36 34.55
CA ILE A 173 33.67 -47.10 33.91
C ILE A 173 34.11 -47.64 32.53
N GLU A 174 34.85 -46.84 31.76
CA GLU A 174 35.35 -47.23 30.44
C GLU A 174 36.50 -48.24 30.53
N GLU A 175 37.46 -48.02 31.44
CA GLU A 175 38.60 -48.92 31.72
C GLU A 175 38.18 -50.37 32.04
N ASN A 176 36.99 -50.58 32.62
CA ASN A 176 36.53 -51.88 33.12
C ASN A 176 35.37 -52.50 32.31
N GLY A 177 34.93 -51.88 31.21
CA GLY A 177 33.91 -52.46 30.31
C GLY A 177 32.50 -52.59 30.93
N LEU A 178 32.22 -51.93 32.06
CA LEU A 178 31.01 -52.15 32.86
C LEU A 178 29.71 -51.53 32.30
N MET A 179 29.80 -50.89 31.14
CA MET A 179 28.69 -50.16 30.49
C MET A 179 27.46 -51.03 30.19
N GLU A 180 27.63 -52.34 29.98
CA GLU A 180 26.52 -53.27 29.67
C GLU A 180 25.65 -53.60 30.90
N MET A 181 26.10 -53.27 32.11
CA MET A 181 25.35 -53.56 33.33
C MET A 181 24.31 -52.48 33.63
N GLU A 182 23.05 -52.87 33.83
CA GLU A 182 21.97 -51.93 34.12
C GLU A 182 22.22 -51.09 35.38
N CYS A 183 22.78 -51.68 36.45
CA CYS A 183 23.09 -50.94 37.68
C CYS A 183 24.21 -49.90 37.50
N VAL A 184 25.23 -50.22 36.70
CA VAL A 184 26.33 -49.30 36.35
C VAL A 184 25.82 -48.20 35.43
N SER A 185 24.97 -48.55 34.46
CA SER A 185 24.33 -47.61 33.54
C SER A 185 23.43 -46.62 34.30
N LYS A 186 22.63 -47.10 35.26
CA LYS A 186 21.84 -46.25 36.18
C LYS A 186 22.72 -45.32 37.01
N PHE A 187 23.74 -45.85 37.70
CA PHE A 187 24.65 -45.03 38.50
C PHE A 187 25.43 -44.01 37.66
N LYS A 188 25.87 -44.38 36.46
CA LYS A 188 26.49 -43.45 35.50
C LYS A 188 25.50 -42.36 35.10
N ALA A 189 24.24 -42.69 34.84
CA ALA A 189 23.21 -41.71 34.52
C ALA A 189 22.96 -40.75 35.70
N GLU A 190 22.87 -41.25 36.93
CA GLU A 190 22.76 -40.45 38.17
C GLU A 190 23.95 -39.49 38.30
N ALA A 191 25.18 -39.98 38.19
CA ALA A 191 26.38 -39.14 38.23
C ALA A 191 26.44 -38.13 37.08
N SER A 192 26.01 -38.52 35.87
CA SER A 192 25.91 -37.62 34.73
C SER A 192 24.84 -36.55 34.88
N ILE A 193 23.77 -36.78 35.66
CA ILE A 193 22.82 -35.72 36.02
C ILE A 193 23.53 -34.69 36.90
N GLU A 194 24.21 -35.11 37.96
CA GLU A 194 24.89 -34.17 38.86
C GLU A 194 26.04 -33.40 38.19
N VAL A 195 26.80 -34.04 37.31
CA VAL A 195 27.85 -33.36 36.52
C VAL A 195 27.24 -32.34 35.55
N LYS A 196 26.08 -32.62 34.94
CA LYS A 196 25.37 -31.65 34.08
C LYS A 196 24.84 -30.46 34.88
N GLU A 197 24.33 -30.66 36.10
CA GLU A 197 23.94 -29.58 37.01
C GLU A 197 25.14 -28.69 37.37
N PHE A 198 26.28 -29.30 37.71
CA PHE A 198 27.53 -28.59 37.99
C PHE A 198 28.00 -27.75 36.78
N MET A 199 28.04 -28.34 35.58
CA MET A 199 28.45 -27.63 34.37
C MET A 199 27.52 -26.46 34.01
N THR A 200 26.24 -26.54 34.37
CA THR A 200 25.30 -25.40 34.19
C THR A 200 25.72 -24.16 35.00
N MET A 201 26.44 -24.32 36.12
CA MET A 201 27.00 -23.19 36.87
C MET A 201 28.23 -22.59 36.18
N VAL A 202 29.07 -23.43 35.53
CA VAL A 202 30.21 -23.00 34.71
C VAL A 202 29.73 -22.17 33.52
N TYR A 203 28.72 -22.66 32.79
CA TYR A 203 28.22 -21.98 31.59
C TYR A 203 27.65 -20.58 31.88
N LYS A 204 26.94 -20.40 33.01
CA LYS A 204 26.43 -19.09 33.44
C LYS A 204 27.53 -18.05 33.71
N ARG A 205 28.72 -18.48 34.14
CA ARG A 205 29.88 -17.59 34.35
C ARG A 205 30.53 -17.22 33.03
N LEU A 206 30.60 -18.14 32.07
CA LEU A 206 31.04 -17.85 30.70
C LEU A 206 30.08 -16.87 29.98
N ASP A 207 28.77 -16.97 30.18
CA ASP A 207 27.82 -15.98 29.65
C ASP A 207 28.04 -14.57 30.25
N ARG A 208 28.42 -14.46 31.52
CA ARG A 208 28.79 -13.16 32.12
C ARG A 208 30.02 -12.54 31.47
N PHE A 209 31.02 -13.34 31.10
CA PHE A 209 32.14 -12.88 30.28
C PHE A 209 31.65 -12.38 28.91
N VAL A 210 30.83 -13.18 28.20
CA VAL A 210 30.33 -12.86 26.84
C VAL A 210 29.46 -11.58 26.81
N PHE A 211 28.41 -11.50 27.63
CA PHE A 211 27.40 -10.43 27.53
C PHE A 211 27.72 -9.19 28.37
N TYR A 212 28.36 -9.37 29.53
CA TYR A 212 28.57 -8.28 30.50
C TYR A 212 30.02 -7.80 30.58
N ASN A 213 30.97 -8.53 29.98
CA ASN A 213 32.40 -8.23 29.92
C ASN A 213 33.16 -8.49 31.24
N GLU A 214 32.71 -9.49 32.02
CA GLU A 214 33.39 -9.96 33.25
C GLU A 214 34.56 -10.92 32.91
N TYR A 215 35.74 -10.36 32.62
CA TYR A 215 36.93 -11.11 32.17
C TYR A 215 37.42 -12.23 33.10
N ASP A 216 37.21 -12.11 34.42
CA ASP A 216 37.72 -13.07 35.42
C ASP A 216 37.17 -14.50 35.23
N TYR A 217 36.07 -14.68 34.48
CA TYR A 217 35.46 -15.99 34.23
C TYR A 217 35.92 -16.66 32.93
N GLN A 218 36.75 -16.01 32.10
CA GLN A 218 37.28 -16.61 30.86
C GLN A 218 37.99 -17.95 31.13
N GLU A 219 38.71 -18.05 32.27
CA GLU A 219 39.45 -19.24 32.66
C GLU A 219 38.56 -20.45 33.04
N ASP A 220 37.27 -20.24 33.31
CA ASP A 220 36.33 -21.32 33.62
C ASP A 220 36.08 -22.23 32.39
N PHE A 221 36.41 -21.75 31.18
CA PHE A 221 36.33 -22.52 29.92
C PHE A 221 37.19 -23.80 29.97
N ARG A 222 38.28 -23.82 30.76
CA ARG A 222 39.12 -25.03 30.95
C ARG A 222 38.32 -26.21 31.51
N CYS A 223 37.29 -25.97 32.32
CA CYS A 223 36.43 -27.03 32.85
C CYS A 223 35.60 -27.71 31.74
N VAL A 224 35.18 -26.93 30.75
CA VAL A 224 34.43 -27.41 29.57
C VAL A 224 35.31 -28.31 28.70
N VAL A 225 36.56 -27.87 28.44
CA VAL A 225 37.55 -28.66 27.69
C VAL A 225 37.88 -29.97 28.41
N MET A 226 38.13 -29.93 29.73
CA MET A 226 38.53 -31.11 30.50
C MET A 226 37.48 -32.24 30.54
N LEU A 227 36.19 -31.93 30.57
CA LEU A 227 35.12 -32.93 30.57
C LEU A 227 34.62 -33.29 29.16
N GLY A 228 35.22 -32.73 28.10
CA GLY A 228 34.76 -32.91 26.71
C GLY A 228 33.38 -32.29 26.45
N MET A 229 32.98 -31.29 27.24
CA MET A 229 31.62 -30.76 27.29
C MET A 229 31.36 -29.60 26.32
N LEU A 230 32.20 -29.39 25.30
CA LEU A 230 32.06 -28.27 24.35
C LEU A 230 30.68 -28.28 23.68
N PHE A 231 30.19 -29.44 23.23
CA PHE A 231 28.84 -29.57 22.65
C PHE A 231 27.72 -29.21 23.63
N SER A 232 27.93 -29.46 24.94
CA SER A 232 26.96 -29.09 25.97
C SER A 232 27.00 -27.59 26.29
N LEU A 233 28.17 -26.93 26.20
CA LEU A 233 28.29 -25.47 26.25
C LEU A 233 27.65 -24.83 25.01
N ASP A 234 28.00 -25.30 23.81
CA ASP A 234 27.47 -24.84 22.53
C ASP A 234 25.94 -24.87 22.53
N ARG A 235 25.36 -26.03 22.86
CA ARG A 235 23.91 -26.20 23.03
C ARG A 235 23.33 -25.29 24.11
N TYR A 236 24.02 -25.11 25.24
CA TYR A 236 23.54 -24.22 26.31
C TYR A 236 23.53 -22.75 25.84
N GLN A 237 24.59 -22.27 25.21
CA GLN A 237 24.68 -20.89 24.72
C GLN A 237 23.72 -20.66 23.56
N THR A 238 23.67 -21.55 22.56
CA THR A 238 22.67 -21.51 21.49
C THR A 238 21.23 -21.41 22.00
N ASN A 239 20.88 -22.12 23.08
CA ASN A 239 19.53 -22.05 23.67
C ASN A 239 19.26 -20.77 24.48
N ASN A 240 20.29 -20.11 25.02
CA ASN A 240 20.14 -18.94 25.90
C ASN A 240 20.53 -17.60 25.23
N PHE A 241 21.26 -17.62 24.10
CA PHE A 241 21.87 -16.42 23.52
C PHE A 241 20.86 -15.32 23.23
N GLU A 242 19.71 -15.65 22.63
CA GLU A 242 18.64 -14.70 22.35
C GLU A 242 18.14 -13.99 23.62
N LYS A 243 18.03 -14.75 24.73
CA LYS A 243 17.54 -14.26 26.02
C LYS A 243 18.57 -13.39 26.74
N GLU A 244 19.82 -13.83 26.80
CA GLU A 244 20.89 -13.09 27.48
C GLU A 244 21.28 -11.83 26.69
N TYR A 245 21.32 -11.91 25.35
CA TYR A 245 21.52 -10.75 24.48
C TYR A 245 20.37 -9.73 24.61
N PHE A 246 19.12 -10.18 24.69
CA PHE A 246 17.98 -9.29 24.96
C PHE A 246 18.09 -8.63 26.34
N GLY A 247 18.44 -9.39 27.40
CA GLY A 247 18.65 -8.84 28.75
C GLY A 247 19.79 -7.84 28.83
N MET A 248 20.85 -8.02 28.01
CA MET A 248 21.92 -7.05 27.83
C MET A 248 21.38 -5.76 27.19
N VAL A 249 20.63 -5.83 26.09
CA VAL A 249 20.00 -4.65 25.46
C VAL A 249 19.05 -3.92 26.42
N GLU A 250 18.24 -4.67 27.19
CA GLU A 250 17.33 -4.12 28.20
C GLU A 250 18.10 -3.34 29.30
N SER A 251 19.24 -3.86 29.75
CA SER A 251 20.07 -3.19 30.74
C SER A 251 20.61 -1.84 30.26
N ILE A 252 20.93 -1.72 28.96
CA ILE A 252 21.38 -0.46 28.34
C ILE A 252 20.22 0.55 28.34
N ILE A 253 19.01 0.13 27.94
CA ILE A 253 17.83 1.01 27.92
C ILE A 253 17.59 1.62 29.30
N ARG A 254 17.58 0.78 30.35
CA ARG A 254 17.40 1.23 31.74
C ARG A 254 18.52 2.19 32.18
N SER A 255 19.76 1.97 31.75
CA SER A 255 20.89 2.83 32.12
C SER A 255 20.85 4.23 31.49
N ILE A 256 20.23 4.38 30.32
CA ILE A 256 20.15 5.66 29.59
C ILE A 256 18.91 6.46 30.00
N ASP A 257 17.85 5.81 30.46
CA ASP A 257 16.62 6.51 30.83
C ASP A 257 16.78 7.42 32.06
N GLY A 258 17.60 6.99 33.03
CA GLY A 258 17.92 7.74 34.25
C GLY A 258 18.83 8.96 34.06
N ASP A 259 19.28 9.25 32.84
CA ASP A 259 20.21 10.35 32.55
C ASP A 259 19.53 11.39 31.64
N GLY A 260 19.17 12.54 32.24
CA GLY A 260 18.27 13.57 31.68
C GLY A 260 18.82 14.41 30.51
N GLY A 261 19.71 13.86 29.70
CA GLY A 261 20.32 14.54 28.56
C GLY A 261 19.48 14.48 27.28
N ASN A 262 19.63 15.49 26.42
CA ASN A 262 19.10 15.50 25.06
C ASN A 262 19.72 14.37 24.20
N ASN A 263 19.09 14.04 23.07
CA ASN A 263 19.48 12.98 22.13
C ASN A 263 19.45 11.54 22.68
N LYS A 264 18.44 11.17 23.50
CA LYS A 264 18.25 9.80 24.03
C LYS A 264 18.37 8.69 22.95
N ALA A 265 17.74 8.86 21.78
CA ALA A 265 17.75 7.88 20.69
C ALA A 265 19.17 7.60 20.12
N GLU A 266 19.93 8.67 19.86
CA GLU A 266 21.30 8.56 19.35
C GLU A 266 22.24 7.89 20.38
N ARG A 267 22.10 8.27 21.65
CA ARG A 267 22.85 7.66 22.77
C ARG A 267 22.55 6.17 22.91
N LEU A 268 21.27 5.78 22.84
CA LEU A 268 20.86 4.38 22.90
C LEU A 268 21.45 3.57 21.73
N SER A 269 21.28 4.07 20.51
CA SER A 269 21.78 3.40 19.29
C SER A 269 23.28 3.11 19.39
N ARG A 270 24.10 4.11 19.78
CA ARG A 270 25.55 3.93 19.94
C ARG A 270 25.88 2.93 21.04
N ALA A 271 25.18 2.96 22.18
CA ALA A 271 25.44 2.06 23.31
C ALA A 271 25.11 0.60 22.97
N ILE A 272 23.97 0.34 22.31
CA ILE A 272 23.60 -0.99 21.82
C ILE A 272 24.66 -1.49 20.82
N CYS A 273 25.01 -0.71 19.80
CA CYS A 273 26.00 -1.13 18.79
C CYS A 273 27.38 -1.42 19.42
N SER A 274 27.84 -0.58 20.36
CA SER A 274 29.10 -0.78 21.07
C SER A 274 29.11 -2.06 21.92
N ARG A 275 28.02 -2.38 22.62
CA ARG A 275 27.93 -3.62 23.39
C ARG A 275 27.79 -4.86 22.50
N THR A 276 27.09 -4.73 21.36
CA THR A 276 27.00 -5.78 20.32
C THR A 276 28.39 -6.19 19.82
N ALA A 277 29.25 -5.21 19.51
CA ALA A 277 30.62 -5.48 19.08
C ALA A 277 31.45 -6.24 20.13
N ASN A 278 31.29 -5.91 21.42
CA ASN A 278 31.97 -6.62 22.51
C ASN A 278 31.50 -8.08 22.65
N VAL A 279 30.19 -8.36 22.47
CA VAL A 279 29.66 -9.73 22.50
C VAL A 279 30.30 -10.60 21.40
N ILE A 280 30.37 -10.07 20.17
CA ILE A 280 31.00 -10.76 19.04
C ILE A 280 32.49 -11.00 19.33
N HIS A 281 33.20 -10.01 19.87
CA HIS A 281 34.61 -10.15 20.23
C HIS A 281 34.84 -11.23 21.31
N ASN A 282 34.08 -11.19 22.41
CA ASN A 282 34.26 -12.12 23.53
C ASN A 282 33.90 -13.57 23.15
N LEU A 283 32.93 -13.77 22.27
CA LEU A 283 32.69 -15.08 21.66
C LEU A 283 33.84 -15.55 20.77
N GLY A 284 34.40 -14.66 19.95
CA GLY A 284 35.60 -14.95 19.15
C GLY A 284 36.78 -15.42 20.01
N VAL A 285 36.98 -14.81 21.17
CA VAL A 285 38.00 -15.23 22.14
C VAL A 285 37.74 -16.65 22.69
N LEU A 286 36.49 -17.00 23.03
CA LEU A 286 36.16 -18.38 23.45
C LEU A 286 36.29 -19.38 22.29
N TRP A 287 36.00 -18.96 21.06
CA TRP A 287 36.18 -19.76 19.85
C TRP A 287 37.66 -20.08 19.60
N GLU A 288 38.55 -19.09 19.66
CA GLU A 288 40.01 -19.28 19.56
C GLU A 288 40.54 -20.22 20.66
N MET A 289 40.02 -20.12 21.89
CA MET A 289 40.37 -21.01 23.00
C MET A 289 39.88 -22.45 22.76
N ALA A 290 38.75 -22.64 22.09
CA ALA A 290 38.27 -23.95 21.68
C ALA A 290 39.21 -24.56 20.63
N ASP A 291 39.43 -23.86 19.52
CA ASP A 291 40.21 -24.32 18.37
C ASP A 291 41.63 -24.79 18.80
N ALA A 292 42.36 -23.93 19.52
CA ALA A 292 43.69 -24.25 20.05
C ALA A 292 43.71 -25.46 21.01
N SER A 293 42.62 -25.72 21.73
CA SER A 293 42.50 -26.87 22.64
C SER A 293 42.25 -28.19 21.89
N PHE A 294 41.45 -28.15 20.82
CA PHE A 294 41.05 -29.36 20.08
C PHE A 294 42.07 -29.78 19.02
N GLU A 295 42.81 -28.86 18.38
CA GLU A 295 44.00 -29.23 17.59
C GLU A 295 45.05 -29.96 18.45
N GLY A 296 45.30 -29.47 19.67
CA GLY A 296 46.23 -30.10 20.62
C GLY A 296 45.80 -31.50 21.10
N LEU A 297 44.49 -31.78 21.14
CA LEU A 297 43.93 -33.08 21.52
C LEU A 297 44.08 -34.12 20.40
N ASN A 298 43.91 -33.73 19.13
CA ASN A 298 44.13 -34.62 17.98
C ASN A 298 45.57 -35.17 17.93
N GLY A 299 46.57 -34.36 18.35
CA GLY A 299 47.96 -34.78 18.42
C GLY A 299 48.31 -35.72 19.60
N LYS A 300 47.56 -35.66 20.71
CA LYS A 300 47.89 -36.42 21.95
C LYS A 300 46.99 -37.63 22.23
N THR A 301 45.79 -37.69 21.66
CA THR A 301 44.87 -38.83 21.80
C THR A 301 45.22 -40.03 20.90
N LEU A 302 46.12 -39.85 19.92
CA LEU A 302 46.58 -40.90 19.00
C LEU A 302 47.30 -42.10 19.66
N ASN A 303 47.61 -42.06 20.97
CA ASN A 303 48.26 -43.13 21.72
C ASN A 303 47.38 -43.84 22.77
N ILE A 304 46.08 -43.55 22.83
CA ILE A 304 45.12 -44.38 23.58
C ILE A 304 44.18 -45.03 22.57
N ARG A 305 44.17 -46.37 22.56
CA ARG A 305 43.31 -47.17 21.67
C ARG A 305 41.83 -46.98 22.03
N ASP A 306 41.16 -46.06 21.34
CA ASP A 306 40.15 -46.45 20.35
C ASP A 306 39.50 -45.21 19.71
N LYS A 307 39.75 -45.01 18.40
CA LYS A 307 38.89 -44.12 17.57
C LYS A 307 37.41 -44.48 17.73
N ALA A 308 37.11 -45.76 17.95
CA ALA A 308 35.77 -46.28 18.09
C ALA A 308 35.08 -45.96 19.43
N SER A 309 35.78 -45.64 20.54
CA SER A 309 35.10 -45.33 21.81
C SER A 309 34.73 -43.85 21.91
N ILE A 310 35.62 -42.95 21.47
CA ILE A 310 35.32 -41.52 21.34
C ILE A 310 34.25 -41.30 20.28
N SER A 311 34.35 -41.93 19.09
CA SER A 311 33.27 -41.89 18.10
C SER A 311 31.96 -42.46 18.65
N ARG A 312 31.97 -43.55 19.44
CA ARG A 312 30.73 -44.05 20.08
C ARG A 312 30.19 -43.17 21.20
N ARG A 313 31.02 -42.44 21.96
CA ARG A 313 30.54 -41.45 22.94
C ARG A 313 29.88 -40.26 22.23
N ILE A 314 30.52 -39.76 21.18
CA ILE A 314 29.97 -38.69 20.32
C ILE A 314 28.68 -39.19 19.62
N GLU A 315 28.69 -40.36 18.97
CA GLU A 315 27.49 -40.96 18.37
C GLU A 315 26.38 -41.25 19.39
N ALA A 316 26.69 -41.65 20.62
CA ALA A 316 25.66 -41.89 21.64
C ALA A 316 25.00 -40.59 22.11
N ASP A 317 25.77 -39.52 22.33
CA ASP A 317 25.23 -38.20 22.67
C ASP A 317 24.51 -37.54 21.47
N MET A 318 24.99 -37.76 20.23
CA MET A 318 24.30 -37.36 18.99
C MET A 318 22.99 -38.14 18.79
N ASN A 319 22.96 -39.46 19.02
CA ASN A 319 21.76 -40.28 18.88
C ASN A 319 20.75 -40.07 20.01
N ALA A 320 21.19 -39.62 21.20
CA ALA A 320 20.30 -39.14 22.24
C ALA A 320 19.66 -37.78 21.89
N ALA A 321 20.31 -36.98 21.03
CA ALA A 321 19.79 -35.71 20.54
C ALA A 321 18.90 -35.85 19.28
N SER A 322 19.18 -36.82 18.39
CA SER A 322 18.55 -36.93 17.06
C SER A 322 17.05 -37.22 17.05
N ASN A 323 16.45 -37.63 18.18
CA ASN A 323 15.00 -37.78 18.33
C ASN A 323 14.23 -36.46 18.48
N GLN A 324 14.90 -35.30 18.47
CA GLN A 324 14.24 -33.99 18.29
C GLN A 324 15.00 -33.13 17.28
N ASN A 325 14.50 -33.12 16.04
CA ASN A 325 14.88 -32.26 14.90
C ASN A 325 16.34 -32.40 14.43
N GLY A 326 16.54 -33.17 13.35
CA GLY A 326 17.84 -33.36 12.71
C GLY A 326 18.35 -32.12 11.96
N LEU A 327 19.04 -31.24 12.68
CA LEU A 327 20.30 -30.70 12.16
C LEU A 327 21.39 -31.72 12.46
N ASP A 328 22.31 -31.94 11.51
CA ASP A 328 23.60 -32.55 11.84
C ASP A 328 24.23 -31.76 12.99
N ALA A 329 24.76 -32.46 14.00
CA ALA A 329 25.18 -31.86 15.27
C ALA A 329 26.54 -31.14 15.15
N MET A 330 26.56 -30.13 14.29
CA MET A 330 27.65 -29.18 14.07
C MET A 330 27.57 -28.09 15.13
N LEU A 331 28.73 -27.74 15.73
CA LEU A 331 28.82 -26.69 16.74
C LEU A 331 28.35 -25.37 16.12
N CYS A 332 27.37 -24.70 16.74
CA CYS A 332 26.77 -23.48 16.19
C CYS A 332 27.52 -22.21 16.65
N MET A 333 27.98 -22.18 17.90
CA MET A 333 28.80 -21.09 18.48
C MET A 333 30.30 -21.36 18.34
N TYR A 334 30.68 -22.64 18.22
CA TYR A 334 32.08 -23.09 18.17
C TYR A 334 32.44 -23.79 16.85
N GLY A 335 31.65 -23.60 15.80
CA GLY A 335 31.92 -24.09 14.43
C GLY A 335 32.56 -23.02 13.53
N PRO A 336 32.84 -23.33 12.25
CA PRO A 336 33.42 -22.36 11.30
C PRO A 336 32.47 -21.19 11.00
N ASP A 337 31.16 -21.44 11.00
CA ASP A 337 30.13 -20.46 10.63
C ASP A 337 29.55 -19.70 11.85
N TRP A 338 30.25 -19.73 12.99
CA TRP A 338 29.77 -19.17 14.26
C TRP A 338 29.39 -17.69 14.17
N GLN A 339 30.15 -16.91 13.39
CA GLN A 339 29.88 -15.50 13.19
C GLN A 339 28.54 -15.28 12.47
N GLU A 340 28.21 -16.08 11.45
CA GLU A 340 26.93 -16.00 10.76
C GLU A 340 25.76 -16.39 11.69
N PHE A 341 25.95 -17.43 12.51
CA PHE A 341 24.95 -17.81 13.52
C PHE A 341 24.70 -16.68 14.54
N VAL A 342 25.76 -16.12 15.12
CA VAL A 342 25.70 -15.05 16.13
C VAL A 342 25.11 -13.77 15.55
N GLU A 343 25.57 -13.33 14.38
CA GLU A 343 24.97 -12.19 13.67
C GLU A 343 23.50 -12.45 13.35
N GLY A 344 23.13 -13.68 12.95
CA GLY A 344 21.74 -14.08 12.71
C GLY A 344 20.82 -13.93 13.93
N VAL A 345 21.28 -14.35 15.13
CA VAL A 345 20.49 -14.17 16.36
C VAL A 345 20.48 -12.71 16.83
N ILE A 346 21.59 -11.97 16.69
CA ILE A 346 21.64 -10.52 16.96
C ILE A 346 20.63 -9.77 16.07
N VAL A 347 20.63 -10.06 14.76
CA VAL A 347 19.68 -9.52 13.79
C VAL A 347 18.25 -9.87 14.22
N LYS A 348 17.96 -11.12 14.60
CA LYS A 348 16.63 -11.53 15.08
C LYS A 348 16.15 -10.70 16.28
N VAL A 349 17.00 -10.51 17.29
CA VAL A 349 16.64 -9.73 18.50
C VAL A 349 16.46 -8.25 18.16
N LEU A 350 17.36 -7.65 17.37
CA LEU A 350 17.24 -6.24 16.98
C LEU A 350 16.03 -5.99 16.06
N LYS A 351 15.70 -6.94 15.16
CA LYS A 351 14.46 -6.89 14.37
C LYS A 351 13.22 -6.92 15.26
N LYS A 352 13.18 -7.82 16.25
CA LYS A 352 12.08 -7.91 17.23
C LYS A 352 11.92 -6.59 18.01
N PHE A 353 13.01 -6.04 18.54
CA PHE A 353 13.02 -4.74 19.22
C PHE A 353 12.50 -3.62 18.32
N VAL A 354 12.95 -3.54 17.06
CA VAL A 354 12.46 -2.54 16.10
C VAL A 354 10.97 -2.72 15.78
N SER A 355 10.49 -3.94 15.58
CA SER A 355 9.04 -4.20 15.43
C SER A 355 8.24 -3.77 16.66
N GLU A 356 8.70 -4.08 17.87
CA GLU A 356 8.04 -3.65 19.11
C GLU A 356 8.02 -2.12 19.27
N CYS A 357 9.09 -1.42 18.87
CA CYS A 357 9.15 0.05 18.93
C CYS A 357 8.41 0.78 17.79
N VAL A 358 8.20 0.15 16.62
CA VAL A 358 7.64 0.80 15.42
C VAL A 358 6.22 0.32 15.10
N GLU A 359 5.85 -0.91 15.47
CA GLU A 359 4.53 -1.52 15.22
C GLU A 359 3.70 -1.67 16.51
N GLY A 360 4.34 -1.51 17.67
CA GLY A 360 3.79 -1.82 18.99
C GLY A 360 2.91 -0.75 19.65
N ILE A 361 2.46 0.29 18.94
CA ILE A 361 1.46 1.26 19.47
C ILE A 361 0.19 1.33 18.61
N GLU A 362 0.27 1.25 17.29
CA GLU A 362 -0.92 1.31 16.41
C GLU A 362 -1.90 0.14 16.59
N LYS A 363 -1.46 -0.99 17.18
CA LYS A 363 -2.34 -2.13 17.53
C LYS A 363 -2.98 -2.06 18.93
N TYR A 364 -2.76 -0.98 19.69
CA TYR A 364 -3.35 -0.79 21.02
C TYR A 364 -4.21 0.46 21.17
N PHE A 365 -4.49 1.17 20.06
CA PHE A 365 -5.42 2.30 19.99
C PHE A 365 -6.40 2.19 18.82
N ASP A 366 -7.02 1.02 18.66
CA ASP A 366 -8.39 0.96 18.16
C ASP A 366 -9.30 0.81 19.39
N THR A 367 -10.33 1.67 19.48
CA THR A 367 -11.24 1.84 20.64
C THR A 367 -10.58 2.23 21.97
N GLU A 368 -10.32 3.53 22.15
CA GLU A 368 -11.22 4.39 22.96
C GLU A 368 -10.81 5.87 22.92
N ILE A 369 -11.84 6.74 22.95
CA ILE A 369 -11.78 8.17 23.33
C ILE A 369 -11.05 9.13 22.36
N PHE A 370 -11.84 9.72 21.47
CA PHE A 370 -11.58 11.03 20.85
C PHE A 370 -12.25 12.10 21.75
N GLU A 371 -11.60 12.52 22.84
CA GLU A 371 -12.11 13.60 23.71
C GLU A 371 -11.28 14.88 23.58
N ALA A 372 -11.98 16.01 23.50
CA ALA A 372 -11.41 17.32 23.20
C ALA A 372 -10.78 18.01 24.43
N GLU A 373 -10.25 17.23 25.38
CA GLU A 373 -9.70 17.74 26.65
C GLU A 373 -8.17 17.98 26.60
N HIS A 374 -7.48 17.54 25.54
CA HIS A 374 -6.05 17.85 25.30
C HIS A 374 -5.79 19.27 24.73
N PHE A 375 -6.70 20.22 24.97
CA PHE A 375 -6.53 21.65 24.68
C PHE A 375 -6.61 22.51 25.96
N ALA A 376 -5.94 22.07 27.04
CA ALA A 376 -5.81 22.86 28.28
C ALA A 376 -4.60 22.44 29.14
N ASP A 377 -3.36 22.67 28.68
CA ASP A 377 -2.14 22.51 29.50
C ASP A 377 -1.11 23.65 29.28
N ASP A 378 -1.62 24.87 28.99
CA ASP A 378 -0.89 26.15 29.08
C ASP A 378 -1.58 27.08 30.10
N ILE A 379 -2.18 26.50 31.15
CA ILE A 379 -2.77 27.23 32.28
C ILE A 379 -1.90 27.02 33.52
N ASP A 380 -1.39 28.12 34.07
CA ASP A 380 -0.71 28.14 35.36
C ASP A 380 -1.72 27.89 36.50
N TYR A 381 -1.87 26.63 36.88
CA TYR A 381 -2.76 26.22 37.97
C TYR A 381 -2.24 26.60 39.37
N GLU A 382 -0.97 27.02 39.54
CA GLU A 382 -0.50 27.60 40.80
C GLU A 382 -1.17 28.95 41.07
N ALA A 383 -1.55 29.68 40.02
CA ALA A 383 -2.26 30.96 40.11
C ALA A 383 -3.78 30.83 40.41
N VAL A 384 -4.37 29.63 40.26
CA VAL A 384 -5.85 29.47 40.23
C VAL A 384 -6.43 28.84 41.51
N PHE A 385 -5.71 27.93 42.18
CA PHE A 385 -6.27 27.19 43.33
C PHE A 385 -5.50 27.43 44.65
N GLU A 386 -6.19 28.00 45.64
CA GLU A 386 -5.66 28.12 47.00
C GLU A 386 -5.41 26.74 47.66
N LYS A 387 -4.36 26.63 48.48
CA LYS A 387 -3.88 25.41 49.18
C LYS A 387 -4.87 24.73 50.15
N LYS A 388 -6.15 25.14 50.16
CA LYS A 388 -7.21 24.64 51.06
C LYS A 388 -8.14 23.60 50.42
N TYR A 389 -7.94 23.26 49.14
CA TYR A 389 -8.77 22.29 48.43
C TYR A 389 -8.15 20.88 48.47
N VAL A 390 -8.99 19.88 48.73
CA VAL A 390 -8.63 18.46 48.96
C VAL A 390 -7.86 17.80 47.79
N ILE A 391 -7.95 18.36 46.57
CA ILE A 391 -7.15 17.93 45.41
C ILE A 391 -5.64 18.15 45.65
N TYR A 392 -5.25 19.22 46.37
CA TYR A 392 -3.85 19.49 46.71
C TYR A 392 -3.28 18.44 47.68
N GLU A 393 -4.07 17.99 48.66
CA GLU A 393 -3.63 16.94 49.60
C GLU A 393 -3.48 15.57 48.92
N ARG A 394 -4.35 15.24 47.95
CA ARG A 394 -4.32 13.95 47.23
C ARG A 394 -3.14 13.77 46.27
N MET A 395 -2.52 14.85 45.80
CA MET A 395 -1.36 14.76 44.88
C MET A 395 0.00 14.88 45.58
N VAL A 396 0.03 15.26 46.86
CA VAL A 396 1.28 15.39 47.65
C VAL A 396 1.57 14.14 48.49
N MET A 397 0.57 13.28 48.73
CA MET A 397 0.75 12.00 49.42
C MET A 397 0.04 10.84 48.71
N GLU A 398 0.79 10.08 47.91
CA GLU A 398 0.70 8.62 47.84
C GLU A 398 1.93 8.03 47.12
N GLY A 399 2.93 7.65 47.91
CA GLY A 399 3.81 6.54 47.55
C GLY A 399 3.16 5.23 48.02
N GLU A 400 3.60 4.10 47.44
CA GLU A 400 3.16 2.73 47.74
C GLU A 400 1.78 2.29 47.21
N MET A 401 1.75 1.88 45.93
CA MET A 401 1.06 0.65 45.54
C MET A 401 1.97 -0.22 44.66
N GLU A 402 2.35 -1.39 45.16
CA GLU A 402 2.86 -2.48 44.32
C GLU A 402 1.71 -3.19 43.62
N ALA A 403 1.86 -3.49 42.33
CA ALA A 403 1.05 -4.50 41.64
C ALA A 403 1.91 -5.31 40.65
N LYS A 404 1.79 -6.64 40.72
CA LYS A 404 2.54 -7.58 39.87
C LYS A 404 1.93 -7.66 38.47
N SER A 405 2.69 -7.38 37.41
CA SER A 405 2.76 -8.19 36.16
C SER A 405 3.85 -7.65 35.21
N PRO A 406 4.35 -8.45 34.25
CA PRO A 406 5.54 -8.11 33.47
C PRO A 406 5.20 -7.49 32.10
N GLU A 407 4.68 -6.26 32.07
CA GLU A 407 4.38 -5.57 30.82
C GLU A 407 4.84 -4.10 30.78
N ARG A 408 5.20 -3.65 29.57
CA ARG A 408 5.42 -2.24 29.16
C ARG A 408 6.73 -1.55 29.58
N PHE A 409 7.86 -2.07 29.12
CA PHE A 409 9.05 -1.24 28.83
C PHE A 409 8.88 -0.36 27.57
N THR A 410 7.78 -0.52 26.83
CA THR A 410 7.45 0.22 25.60
C THR A 410 7.26 1.73 25.76
N LYS A 411 7.23 2.25 27.00
CA LYS A 411 6.97 3.69 27.29
C LYS A 411 8.22 4.57 27.38
N VAL A 412 9.43 4.03 27.20
CA VAL A 412 10.70 4.77 27.35
C VAL A 412 10.98 5.73 26.18
N PHE A 413 10.31 5.56 25.04
CA PHE A 413 10.48 6.40 23.85
C PHE A 413 9.17 6.98 23.36
N VAL A 414 9.23 8.21 22.84
CA VAL A 414 8.32 8.61 21.76
C VAL A 414 8.61 7.65 20.60
N SER A 415 7.70 6.70 20.38
CA SER A 415 7.82 5.68 19.34
C SER A 415 7.95 6.35 17.99
N GLY A 416 9.11 6.22 17.34
CA GLY A 416 9.42 6.99 16.15
C GLY A 416 10.37 6.27 15.22
N ILE A 417 10.15 6.49 13.92
CA ILE A 417 11.07 6.11 12.85
C ILE A 417 12.49 6.66 13.08
N ASP A 418 12.63 7.73 13.85
CA ASP A 418 13.92 8.35 14.19
C ASP A 418 14.90 7.33 14.78
N ILE A 419 14.43 6.42 15.65
CA ILE A 419 15.28 5.33 16.19
C ILE A 419 15.76 4.39 15.08
N VAL A 420 14.92 4.11 14.09
CA VAL A 420 15.25 3.28 12.92
C VAL A 420 16.30 3.98 12.04
N ILE A 421 16.13 5.28 11.80
CA ILE A 421 17.05 6.14 11.04
C ILE A 421 18.42 6.22 11.75
N TYR A 422 18.44 6.39 13.08
CA TYR A 422 19.70 6.37 13.83
C TYR A 422 20.36 4.99 13.87
N LEU A 423 19.58 3.91 14.00
CA LEU A 423 20.13 2.55 13.95
C LEU A 423 20.76 2.23 12.58
N GLU A 424 20.11 2.59 11.47
CA GLU A 424 20.64 2.39 10.11
C GLU A 424 22.03 3.01 9.94
N LYS A 425 22.22 4.20 10.49
CA LYS A 425 23.48 4.95 10.43
C LYS A 425 24.64 4.32 11.23
N TYR A 426 24.35 3.56 12.29
CA TYR A 426 25.36 3.02 13.23
C TYR A 426 25.51 1.49 13.20
N VAL A 427 24.59 0.77 12.57
CA VAL A 427 24.66 -0.69 12.42
C VAL A 427 25.73 -1.10 11.40
N THR A 428 26.62 -2.00 11.81
CA THR A 428 27.66 -2.60 10.96
C THR A 428 27.20 -3.84 10.20
N ILE A 429 26.12 -4.49 10.65
CA ILE A 429 25.59 -5.73 10.07
C ILE A 429 24.74 -5.40 8.84
N GLU A 430 25.26 -5.72 7.64
CA GLU A 430 24.67 -5.36 6.35
C GLU A 430 23.22 -5.89 6.16
N SER A 431 22.92 -7.10 6.66
CA SER A 431 21.57 -7.68 6.59
C SER A 431 20.54 -6.93 7.44
N MET A 432 20.97 -6.35 8.57
CA MET A 432 20.14 -5.51 9.43
C MET A 432 20.01 -4.10 8.83
N LYS A 433 21.09 -3.55 8.26
CA LYS A 433 21.08 -2.26 7.58
C LYS A 433 20.07 -2.21 6.42
N ARG A 434 20.05 -3.25 5.57
CA ARG A 434 19.06 -3.41 4.50
C ARG A 434 17.62 -3.44 5.02
N TYR A 435 17.37 -4.20 6.08
CA TYR A 435 16.04 -4.29 6.71
C TYR A 435 15.57 -2.94 7.29
N LEU A 436 16.46 -2.21 7.95
CA LEU A 436 16.16 -0.87 8.47
C LEU A 436 15.85 0.10 7.32
N TRP A 437 16.61 0.05 6.23
CA TRP A 437 16.35 0.85 5.03
C TRP A 437 15.00 0.51 4.37
N GLU A 438 14.63 -0.77 4.29
CA GLU A 438 13.30 -1.19 3.83
C GLU A 438 12.20 -0.55 4.68
N ILE A 439 12.30 -0.61 6.01
CA ILE A 439 11.32 0.04 6.92
C ILE A 439 11.27 1.56 6.73
N ILE A 440 12.42 2.23 6.63
CA ILE A 440 12.51 3.68 6.41
C ILE A 440 11.83 4.05 5.08
N ASN A 441 12.12 3.30 4.01
CA ASN A 441 11.52 3.52 2.70
C ASN A 441 9.99 3.32 2.73
N GLU A 442 9.52 2.23 3.35
CA GLU A 442 8.10 1.88 3.34
C GLU A 442 7.24 2.76 4.25
N LYS A 443 7.66 2.95 5.52
CA LYS A 443 6.84 3.62 6.54
C LYS A 443 7.05 5.12 6.61
N TYR A 444 8.20 5.62 6.14
CA TYR A 444 8.52 7.05 6.20
C TYR A 444 8.61 7.67 4.80
N VAL A 445 9.50 7.22 3.93
CA VAL A 445 9.72 7.87 2.62
C VAL A 445 8.45 7.82 1.75
N LYS A 446 7.89 6.63 1.51
CA LYS A 446 6.66 6.46 0.71
C LYS A 446 5.46 7.20 1.32
N GLU A 447 5.29 7.15 2.64
CA GLU A 447 4.14 7.81 3.29
C GLU A 447 4.31 9.34 3.32
N LYS A 448 5.51 9.88 3.59
CA LYS A 448 5.80 11.31 3.44
C LYS A 448 5.59 11.77 1.99
N GLN A 449 6.06 11.02 0.99
CA GLN A 449 5.80 11.27 -0.43
C GLN A 449 4.29 11.27 -0.76
N LYS A 450 3.52 10.33 -0.20
CA LYS A 450 2.07 10.25 -0.38
C LYS A 450 1.34 11.42 0.31
N GLN A 451 1.76 11.80 1.51
CA GLN A 451 1.22 12.94 2.25
C GLN A 451 1.51 14.26 1.56
N ILE A 452 2.75 14.51 1.09
CA ILE A 452 3.07 15.75 0.36
C ILE A 452 2.31 15.83 -0.97
N ARG A 453 2.20 14.73 -1.72
CA ARG A 453 1.38 14.66 -2.94
C ARG A 453 -0.10 14.97 -2.66
N LYS A 454 -0.67 14.43 -1.58
CA LYS A 454 -2.05 14.73 -1.14
C LYS A 454 -2.23 16.19 -0.70
N LYS A 455 -1.36 16.69 0.19
CA LYS A 455 -1.37 18.09 0.64
C LYS A 455 -1.36 19.04 -0.55
N ILE A 456 -0.42 18.84 -1.49
CA ILE A 456 -0.29 19.69 -2.69
C ILE A 456 -1.49 19.54 -3.62
N ALA A 457 -2.04 18.33 -3.83
CA ALA A 457 -3.25 18.16 -4.63
C ALA A 457 -4.45 18.93 -4.06
N TYR A 458 -4.64 18.87 -2.73
CA TYR A 458 -5.72 19.55 -2.02
C TYR A 458 -5.66 21.08 -2.18
N LEU A 459 -4.46 21.68 -2.28
CA LEU A 459 -4.29 23.11 -2.58
C LEU A 459 -4.90 23.54 -3.94
N PHE A 460 -5.23 22.60 -4.84
CA PHE A 460 -5.93 22.87 -6.11
C PHE A 460 -7.39 22.37 -6.11
N GLU A 461 -7.89 21.90 -4.96
CA GLU A 461 -9.30 21.55 -4.72
C GLU A 461 -10.04 22.71 -4.02
N GLU A 462 -9.33 23.61 -3.34
CA GLU A 462 -9.86 24.88 -2.82
C GLU A 462 -10.38 25.76 -3.98
N GLU A 463 -11.63 26.25 -3.92
CA GLU A 463 -12.25 27.01 -5.03
C GLU A 463 -11.49 28.30 -5.38
N ASP A 464 -10.74 28.85 -4.42
CA ASP A 464 -9.98 30.09 -4.46
C ASP A 464 -8.47 29.89 -4.74
N TRP A 465 -8.02 28.69 -5.14
CA TRP A 465 -6.60 28.43 -5.43
C TRP A 465 -5.97 29.37 -6.46
N CYS A 466 -6.78 29.82 -7.43
CA CYS A 466 -6.40 30.75 -8.49
C CYS A 466 -6.75 32.23 -8.18
N GLU A 467 -7.07 32.58 -6.94
CA GLU A 467 -7.16 33.97 -6.52
C GLU A 467 -5.80 34.66 -6.45
N ASN A 468 -5.80 35.98 -6.65
CA ASN A 468 -4.60 36.80 -6.56
C ASN A 468 -4.25 37.12 -5.10
N ASP A 469 -3.12 36.61 -4.63
CA ASP A 469 -2.47 37.13 -3.43
C ASP A 469 -1.76 38.44 -3.80
N HIS A 470 -2.42 39.57 -3.55
CA HIS A 470 -1.88 40.90 -3.84
C HIS A 470 -0.68 41.32 -2.96
N LEU A 471 -0.42 40.63 -1.84
CA LEU A 471 0.74 40.91 -0.99
C LEU A 471 2.00 40.26 -1.57
N ASN A 472 1.91 38.98 -1.91
CA ASN A 472 3.03 38.22 -2.49
C ASN A 472 3.11 38.34 -4.02
N ARG A 473 2.07 38.86 -4.67
CA ARG A 473 1.90 38.96 -6.13
C ARG A 473 1.93 37.61 -6.85
N ARG A 474 1.36 36.58 -6.22
CA ARG A 474 1.29 35.21 -6.74
C ARG A 474 -0.16 34.72 -6.69
N LEU A 475 -0.44 33.56 -7.27
CA LEU A 475 -1.68 32.85 -7.00
C LEU A 475 -1.66 32.34 -5.55
N ARG A 476 -2.80 32.44 -4.86
CA ARG A 476 -2.92 32.21 -3.41
C ARG A 476 -2.42 30.84 -2.95
N PHE A 477 -2.51 29.80 -3.78
CA PHE A 477 -1.99 28.47 -3.46
C PHE A 477 -0.47 28.44 -3.21
N TYR A 478 0.30 29.35 -3.82
CA TYR A 478 1.76 29.27 -3.88
C TYR A 478 2.45 29.38 -2.51
N SER A 479 1.95 30.27 -1.66
CA SER A 479 2.46 30.45 -0.28
C SER A 479 2.32 29.17 0.56
N ASN A 480 1.21 28.46 0.39
CA ASN A 480 0.96 27.18 1.06
C ASN A 480 1.79 26.05 0.44
N TYR A 481 1.93 26.03 -0.89
CA TYR A 481 2.80 25.09 -1.61
C TYR A 481 4.24 25.17 -1.12
N LYS A 482 4.83 26.37 -1.04
CA LYS A 482 6.21 26.58 -0.59
C LYS A 482 6.43 26.04 0.82
N LYS A 483 5.55 26.36 1.77
CA LYS A 483 5.58 25.82 3.14
C LYS A 483 5.55 24.29 3.17
N CYS A 484 4.74 23.66 2.32
CA CYS A 484 4.67 22.20 2.23
C CYS A 484 5.99 21.58 1.71
N ILE A 485 6.68 22.24 0.77
CA ILE A 485 8.00 21.80 0.27
C ILE A 485 9.08 21.95 1.34
N ASP A 486 9.09 23.06 2.07
CA ASP A 486 10.04 23.30 3.17
C ASP A 486 9.86 22.25 4.29
N GLU A 487 8.62 21.92 4.67
CA GLU A 487 8.29 20.84 5.63
C GLU A 487 8.72 19.45 5.14
N PHE A 488 8.67 19.18 3.83
CA PHE A 488 9.07 17.89 3.26
C PHE A 488 10.60 17.70 3.22
N SER A 489 11.35 18.79 3.16
CA SER A 489 12.80 18.80 2.93
C SER A 489 13.66 18.75 4.22
N ILE A 490 13.04 18.57 5.39
CA ILE A 490 13.71 18.55 6.70
C ILE A 490 14.81 17.47 6.79
N HIS A 491 14.61 16.32 6.13
CA HIS A 491 15.61 15.26 5.98
C HIS A 491 15.95 15.09 4.50
N ALA A 492 16.67 16.07 3.92
CA ALA A 492 17.00 16.12 2.49
C ALA A 492 17.70 14.86 1.94
N ASP A 493 18.43 14.12 2.79
CA ASP A 493 19.10 12.86 2.44
C ASP A 493 18.13 11.67 2.25
N LEU A 494 16.90 11.77 2.79
CA LEU A 494 15.87 10.72 2.78
C LEU A 494 14.62 11.09 1.97
N CYS A 495 14.31 12.38 1.86
CA CYS A 495 13.16 12.91 1.15
C CYS A 495 13.58 14.16 0.38
N SER A 496 13.72 14.02 -0.94
CA SER A 496 14.01 15.13 -1.84
C SER A 496 12.77 15.50 -2.64
N ILE A 497 12.56 16.79 -2.93
CA ILE A 497 11.52 17.23 -3.87
C ILE A 497 11.63 16.50 -5.23
N LYS A 498 12.86 16.08 -5.61
CA LYS A 498 13.13 15.25 -6.79
C LYS A 498 12.28 13.97 -6.86
N ASP A 499 11.97 13.36 -5.72
CA ASP A 499 11.22 12.10 -5.63
C ASP A 499 9.71 12.28 -5.92
N VAL A 500 9.24 13.52 -6.02
CA VAL A 500 7.87 13.88 -6.36
C VAL A 500 7.74 14.73 -7.63
N PHE A 501 8.85 15.08 -8.29
CA PHE A 501 8.87 15.92 -9.51
C PHE A 501 7.90 15.46 -10.60
N GLY A 502 7.93 14.18 -11.00
CA GLY A 502 7.05 13.67 -12.06
C GLY A 502 5.55 13.75 -11.73
N PHE A 503 5.19 13.79 -10.44
CA PHE A 503 3.83 14.08 -10.01
C PHE A 503 3.51 15.58 -10.09
N LEU A 504 4.43 16.44 -9.64
CA LEU A 504 4.24 17.90 -9.64
C LEU A 504 4.15 18.46 -11.07
N ASP A 505 5.05 18.05 -11.96
CA ASP A 505 5.07 18.46 -13.37
C ASP A 505 3.74 18.13 -14.06
N GLY A 506 3.26 16.88 -13.94
CA GLY A 506 1.96 16.45 -14.49
C GLY A 506 0.71 16.92 -13.73
N LEU A 507 0.83 17.41 -12.50
CA LEU A 507 -0.26 18.08 -11.78
C LEU A 507 -0.39 19.53 -12.24
N PHE A 508 0.73 20.26 -12.26
CA PHE A 508 0.79 21.65 -12.67
C PHE A 508 0.45 21.80 -14.16
N GLU A 509 0.98 20.96 -15.06
CA GLU A 509 0.60 20.90 -16.48
C GLU A 509 -0.93 20.93 -16.65
N ARG A 510 -1.66 20.02 -15.98
CA ARG A 510 -3.13 19.92 -16.09
C ARG A 510 -3.87 21.10 -15.46
N LYS A 511 -3.46 21.54 -14.26
CA LYS A 511 -4.15 22.63 -13.53
C LYS A 511 -3.90 23.99 -14.17
N PHE A 512 -2.72 24.22 -14.75
CA PHE A 512 -2.43 25.45 -15.48
C PHE A 512 -2.98 25.44 -16.92
N ASP A 513 -3.13 24.29 -17.59
CA ASP A 513 -3.93 24.18 -18.83
C ASP A 513 -5.43 24.44 -18.58
N GLU A 514 -5.98 23.96 -17.45
CA GLU A 514 -7.33 24.34 -17.01
C GLU A 514 -7.44 25.87 -16.78
N LEU A 515 -6.45 26.47 -16.13
CA LEU A 515 -6.40 27.92 -15.90
C LEU A 515 -6.23 28.71 -17.21
N TYR A 516 -5.40 28.24 -18.14
CA TYR A 516 -5.22 28.82 -19.48
C TYR A 516 -6.58 28.95 -20.19
N ARG A 517 -7.38 27.88 -20.23
CA ARG A 517 -8.70 27.88 -20.87
C ARG A 517 -9.72 28.79 -20.16
N LYS A 518 -9.54 29.07 -18.87
CA LYS A 518 -10.35 30.05 -18.13
C LYS A 518 -9.92 31.49 -18.44
N LEU A 519 -8.61 31.73 -18.61
CA LEU A 519 -7.99 33.03 -18.85
C LEU A 519 -8.04 33.47 -20.33
N PHE A 520 -7.97 32.55 -21.29
CA PHE A 520 -7.89 32.87 -22.72
C PHE A 520 -9.09 32.28 -23.48
N ARG A 521 -9.97 33.17 -23.94
CA ARG A 521 -11.21 32.82 -24.68
C ARG A 521 -11.16 33.22 -26.16
N SER A 522 -10.08 33.85 -26.60
CA SER A 522 -9.95 34.35 -27.97
C SER A 522 -9.72 33.22 -28.96
N ASP A 523 -10.67 33.03 -29.88
CA ASP A 523 -10.55 32.08 -30.99
C ASP A 523 -9.34 32.37 -31.88
N ILE A 524 -8.90 33.64 -32.00
CA ILE A 524 -7.71 34.02 -32.77
C ILE A 524 -6.46 33.45 -32.12
N ILE A 525 -6.32 33.60 -30.79
CA ILE A 525 -5.17 33.08 -30.03
C ILE A 525 -5.18 31.56 -30.05
N ASN A 526 -6.32 30.94 -29.76
CA ASN A 526 -6.48 29.48 -29.79
C ASN A 526 -6.19 28.88 -31.17
N THR A 527 -6.51 29.60 -32.26
CA THR A 527 -6.18 29.15 -33.63
C THR A 527 -4.67 29.16 -33.89
N CYS A 528 -3.91 30.16 -33.38
CA CYS A 528 -2.45 30.20 -33.56
C CYS A 528 -1.81 28.92 -33.02
N PHE A 529 -2.14 28.53 -31.79
CA PHE A 529 -1.64 27.30 -31.15
C PHE A 529 -2.15 25.98 -31.78
N LEU A 530 -3.05 26.04 -32.77
CA LEU A 530 -3.53 24.89 -33.54
C LEU A 530 -2.95 24.81 -34.95
N GLU A 531 -2.54 25.94 -35.54
CA GLU A 531 -2.09 26.04 -36.94
C GLU A 531 -0.56 26.01 -37.09
N THR A 532 0.21 26.11 -35.99
CA THR A 532 1.68 26.12 -36.00
C THR A 532 2.28 25.13 -35.00
N ASP A 533 3.47 24.61 -35.32
CA ASP A 533 4.35 23.98 -34.32
C ASP A 533 4.78 25.01 -33.25
N GLU A 534 5.38 24.57 -32.12
CA GLU A 534 5.71 25.42 -30.95
C GLU A 534 6.82 26.49 -31.19
N ASN A 535 7.09 26.86 -32.45
CA ASN A 535 8.00 27.94 -32.82
C ASN A 535 7.31 29.31 -32.72
N GLU A 536 7.88 30.20 -31.90
CA GLU A 536 7.33 31.52 -31.60
C GLU A 536 7.22 32.43 -32.83
N ALA A 537 8.21 32.40 -33.73
CA ALA A 537 8.20 33.24 -34.93
C ALA A 537 7.06 32.87 -35.89
N ASP A 538 6.73 31.58 -36.02
CA ASP A 538 5.63 31.12 -36.87
C ASP A 538 4.26 31.44 -36.25
N MET A 539 4.15 31.37 -34.91
CA MET A 539 2.95 31.82 -34.16
C MET A 539 2.69 33.31 -34.36
N ASP A 540 3.73 34.16 -34.22
CA ASP A 540 3.65 35.62 -34.42
C ASP A 540 3.14 35.97 -35.82
N ASP A 541 3.70 35.32 -36.84
CA ASP A 541 3.37 35.54 -38.25
C ASP A 541 1.94 35.05 -38.59
N THR A 542 1.49 33.98 -37.93
CA THR A 542 0.14 33.43 -38.06
C THR A 542 -0.89 34.32 -37.35
N PHE A 543 -0.59 34.82 -36.16
CA PHE A 543 -1.40 35.82 -35.46
C PHE A 543 -1.59 37.09 -36.31
N LYS A 544 -0.49 37.64 -36.84
CA LYS A 544 -0.50 38.79 -37.77
C LYS A 544 -1.43 38.54 -38.98
N LYS A 545 -1.39 37.35 -39.60
CA LYS A 545 -2.27 36.97 -40.73
C LYS A 545 -3.74 36.84 -40.31
N LEU A 546 -4.04 36.21 -39.18
CA LEU A 546 -5.40 36.01 -38.68
C LEU A 546 -6.13 37.32 -38.37
N LEU A 547 -5.41 38.33 -37.86
CA LEU A 547 -5.93 39.68 -37.62
C LEU A 547 -6.50 40.35 -38.89
N LEU A 548 -5.92 40.08 -40.07
CA LEU A 548 -6.43 40.64 -41.33
C LEU A 548 -7.77 40.02 -41.77
N VAL A 549 -7.89 38.70 -41.59
CA VAL A 549 -8.96 37.89 -42.18
C VAL A 549 -10.17 37.80 -41.25
N ARG A 550 -9.97 37.53 -39.96
CA ARG A 550 -11.06 37.40 -38.99
C ARG A 550 -11.55 38.78 -38.53
N ALA A 551 -12.72 38.79 -37.90
CA ALA A 551 -13.21 39.94 -37.15
C ALA A 551 -12.85 39.75 -35.68
N MET A 552 -12.38 40.80 -35.01
CA MET A 552 -12.13 40.77 -33.58
C MET A 552 -13.47 40.93 -32.85
N ASP A 553 -13.89 39.91 -32.10
CA ASP A 553 -15.12 39.93 -31.31
C ASP A 553 -14.88 40.57 -29.94
N ILE A 554 -15.86 41.34 -29.47
CA ILE A 554 -15.84 41.99 -28.15
C ILE A 554 -15.82 40.96 -27.00
N ASN A 555 -16.34 39.74 -27.23
CA ASN A 555 -16.32 38.68 -26.23
C ASN A 555 -14.95 37.98 -26.11
N SER A 556 -14.03 38.25 -27.04
CA SER A 556 -12.64 37.75 -27.03
C SER A 556 -11.67 38.68 -26.28
N VAL A 557 -12.18 39.77 -25.70
CA VAL A 557 -11.40 40.84 -25.06
C VAL A 557 -12.04 41.24 -23.72
N TYR A 558 -11.21 41.69 -22.79
CA TYR A 558 -11.49 41.79 -21.36
C TYR A 558 -11.60 43.23 -20.84
N PHE A 559 -10.80 44.15 -21.38
CA PHE A 559 -10.71 45.59 -21.08
C PHE A 559 -10.52 46.03 -19.61
N GLU A 560 -10.69 45.15 -18.62
CA GLU A 560 -10.55 45.46 -17.19
C GLU A 560 -9.20 45.02 -16.64
N LYS A 561 -8.58 45.92 -15.87
CA LYS A 561 -7.28 45.73 -15.21
C LYS A 561 -7.13 44.39 -14.46
N LYS A 562 -8.22 43.89 -13.85
CA LYS A 562 -8.22 42.63 -13.07
C LYS A 562 -7.80 41.42 -13.91
N TYR A 563 -8.20 41.32 -15.18
CA TYR A 563 -7.86 40.16 -16.01
C TYR A 563 -6.37 40.11 -16.34
N TYR A 564 -5.75 41.25 -16.64
CA TYR A 564 -4.30 41.34 -16.84
C TYR A 564 -3.53 40.99 -15.56
N GLU A 565 -4.00 41.45 -14.38
CA GLU A 565 -3.39 41.07 -13.10
C GLU A 565 -3.48 39.57 -12.84
N ASN A 566 -4.62 38.92 -13.09
CA ASN A 566 -4.79 37.46 -12.97
C ASN A 566 -3.80 36.70 -13.88
N MET A 567 -3.67 37.13 -15.15
CA MET A 567 -2.78 36.49 -16.13
C MET A 567 -1.31 36.57 -15.71
N LEU A 568 -0.87 37.76 -15.27
CA LEU A 568 0.51 37.98 -14.85
C LEU A 568 0.83 37.28 -13.52
N PHE A 569 -0.10 37.24 -12.57
CA PHE A 569 0.10 36.51 -11.30
C PHE A 569 0.21 35.00 -11.54
N ALA A 570 -0.52 34.46 -12.53
CA ALA A 570 -0.37 33.08 -12.95
C ALA A 570 1.02 32.82 -13.55
N LEU A 571 1.49 33.63 -14.50
CA LEU A 571 2.80 33.48 -15.13
C LEU A 571 3.95 33.57 -14.11
N ASP A 572 3.94 34.58 -13.25
CA ASP A 572 4.94 34.75 -12.18
C ASP A 572 4.99 33.54 -11.24
N THR A 573 3.82 32.98 -10.90
CA THR A 573 3.72 31.78 -10.04
C THR A 573 4.30 30.55 -10.73
N MET A 574 4.14 30.41 -12.05
CA MET A 574 4.76 29.33 -12.82
C MET A 574 6.27 29.46 -12.88
N LYS A 575 6.81 30.67 -13.12
CA LYS A 575 8.26 30.91 -13.20
C LYS A 575 8.98 30.47 -11.91
N GLU A 576 8.40 30.72 -10.73
CA GLU A 576 8.95 30.23 -9.46
C GLU A 576 8.68 28.74 -9.18
N ALA A 577 7.55 28.19 -9.60
CA ALA A 577 7.29 26.75 -9.49
C ALA A 577 8.27 25.92 -10.35
N ILE A 578 8.57 26.40 -11.56
CA ILE A 578 9.50 25.76 -12.51
C ILE A 578 10.93 25.77 -11.97
N SER A 579 11.41 26.88 -11.40
CA SER A 579 12.77 26.96 -10.86
C SER A 579 13.02 25.97 -9.70
N SER A 580 11.94 25.45 -9.09
CA SER A 580 11.98 24.44 -8.02
C SER A 580 11.89 22.98 -8.53
N ILE A 581 11.45 22.75 -9.77
CA ILE A 581 11.07 21.41 -10.29
C ILE A 581 11.86 21.01 -11.56
N ASP A 582 12.26 21.99 -12.38
CA ASP A 582 12.95 21.78 -13.68
C ASP A 582 12.20 20.83 -14.67
N GLY A 583 10.86 20.84 -14.63
CA GLY A 583 10.00 19.99 -15.46
C GLY A 583 9.78 20.52 -16.89
N ASP A 584 9.97 19.65 -17.89
CA ASP A 584 9.85 20.02 -19.32
C ASP A 584 8.39 20.30 -19.75
N LYS A 585 7.41 19.57 -19.19
CA LYS A 585 5.99 19.77 -19.54
C LYS A 585 5.50 21.12 -19.04
N LEU A 586 5.84 21.46 -17.79
CA LEU A 586 5.49 22.73 -17.20
C LEU A 586 6.16 23.92 -17.92
N LYS A 587 7.39 23.77 -18.43
CA LYS A 587 8.02 24.76 -19.33
C LYS A 587 7.19 24.98 -20.60
N SER A 588 6.71 23.94 -21.27
CA SER A 588 5.85 24.08 -22.47
C SER A 588 4.56 24.86 -22.16
N VAL A 589 3.89 24.58 -21.02
CA VAL A 589 2.68 25.32 -20.62
C VAL A 589 2.99 26.78 -20.26
N MET A 590 4.11 27.05 -19.58
CA MET A 590 4.56 28.42 -19.28
C MET A 590 4.79 29.23 -20.56
N ASN A 591 5.54 28.69 -21.52
CA ASN A 591 5.82 29.37 -22.79
C ASN A 591 4.53 29.68 -23.56
N LYS A 592 3.55 28.75 -23.56
CA LYS A 592 2.22 28.95 -24.16
C LYS A 592 1.43 30.08 -23.48
N ILE A 593 1.47 30.16 -22.15
CA ILE A 593 0.84 31.26 -21.40
C ILE A 593 1.54 32.58 -21.70
N GLU A 594 2.87 32.62 -21.72
CA GLU A 594 3.67 33.83 -21.98
C GLU A 594 3.34 34.44 -23.37
N VAL A 595 3.32 33.62 -24.41
CA VAL A 595 2.91 34.03 -25.78
C VAL A 595 1.43 34.43 -25.82
N ALA A 596 0.54 33.68 -25.15
CA ALA A 596 -0.89 34.02 -25.12
C ALA A 596 -1.20 35.34 -24.40
N ILE A 597 -0.45 35.67 -23.33
CA ILE A 597 -0.54 36.98 -22.64
C ILE A 597 -0.16 38.10 -23.61
N ARG A 598 0.96 37.95 -24.33
CA ARG A 598 1.39 38.93 -25.36
C ARG A 598 0.30 39.10 -26.41
N PHE A 599 -0.21 38.02 -26.98
CA PHE A 599 -1.26 38.08 -28.01
C PHE A 599 -2.57 38.69 -27.51
N GLN A 600 -2.99 38.38 -26.28
CA GLN A 600 -4.19 38.98 -25.69
C GLN A 600 -4.00 40.49 -25.51
N MET A 601 -2.89 40.95 -24.94
CA MET A 601 -2.59 42.38 -24.76
C MET A 601 -2.61 43.14 -26.11
N VAL A 602 -2.08 42.55 -27.17
CA VAL A 602 -2.13 43.15 -28.52
C VAL A 602 -3.54 43.16 -29.10
N LEU A 603 -4.31 42.09 -28.91
CA LEU A 603 -5.69 41.96 -29.40
C LEU A 603 -6.62 43.02 -28.80
N GLU A 604 -6.46 43.34 -27.52
CA GLU A 604 -7.24 44.36 -26.79
C GLU A 604 -7.04 45.76 -27.37
N MET A 605 -5.78 46.10 -27.69
CA MET A 605 -5.45 47.35 -28.37
C MET A 605 -5.95 47.37 -29.81
N LEU A 606 -5.76 46.27 -30.55
CA LEU A 606 -6.17 46.16 -31.94
C LEU A 606 -7.69 46.18 -32.12
N TYR A 607 -8.48 45.67 -31.17
CA TYR A 607 -9.93 45.74 -31.21
C TYR A 607 -10.43 47.19 -31.32
N PHE A 608 -9.98 48.08 -30.41
CA PHE A 608 -10.36 49.50 -30.48
C PHE A 608 -9.68 50.22 -31.66
N PHE A 609 -8.46 49.82 -32.03
CA PHE A 609 -7.79 50.37 -33.22
C PHE A 609 -8.57 50.08 -34.51
N ASP A 610 -9.11 48.88 -34.68
CA ASP A 610 -9.86 48.48 -35.86
C ASP A 610 -11.25 49.14 -35.92
N LEU A 611 -11.89 49.38 -34.77
CA LEU A 611 -13.10 50.24 -34.72
C LEU A 611 -12.79 51.67 -35.15
N PHE A 612 -11.71 52.27 -34.61
CA PHE A 612 -11.21 53.58 -35.04
C PHE A 612 -10.90 53.63 -36.56
N TYR A 613 -10.24 52.60 -37.08
CA TYR A 613 -9.84 52.43 -38.49
C TYR A 613 -11.04 52.24 -39.45
N ARG A 614 -12.14 51.64 -38.96
CA ARG A 614 -13.38 51.39 -39.73
C ARG A 614 -14.42 52.49 -39.62
N GLU A 615 -14.48 53.27 -38.54
CA GLU A 615 -15.50 54.31 -38.38
C GLU A 615 -15.15 55.65 -39.06
N GLY A 616 -13.87 55.99 -39.24
CA GLY A 616 -13.46 57.08 -40.14
C GLY A 616 -13.49 58.51 -39.55
N ASN A 617 -13.78 58.68 -38.25
CA ASN A 617 -13.98 60.00 -37.63
C ASN A 617 -12.67 60.70 -37.19
N TYR A 618 -11.67 60.78 -38.07
CA TYR A 618 -10.32 61.23 -37.71
C TYR A 618 -10.18 62.73 -37.40
N ARG A 619 -11.19 63.54 -37.78
CA ARG A 619 -11.17 65.01 -37.61
C ARG A 619 -11.82 65.47 -36.29
N GLY A 620 -12.47 64.57 -35.56
CA GLY A 620 -13.11 64.86 -34.27
C GLY A 620 -12.09 65.15 -33.16
N LYS A 621 -12.45 66.09 -32.26
CA LYS A 621 -11.76 66.31 -30.99
C LYS A 621 -12.13 65.23 -29.96
N ASP A 622 -13.40 64.83 -29.94
CA ASP A 622 -13.94 63.78 -29.07
C ASP A 622 -13.82 62.41 -29.73
N ASP A 623 -12.58 61.98 -29.94
CA ASP A 623 -12.23 60.72 -30.59
C ASP A 623 -12.28 59.56 -29.58
N TYR A 624 -13.49 59.03 -29.37
CA TYR A 624 -13.80 58.02 -28.36
C TYR A 624 -12.88 56.79 -28.43
N TYR A 625 -12.70 56.20 -29.62
CA TYR A 625 -11.90 54.99 -29.77
C TYR A 625 -10.41 55.27 -29.61
N PHE A 626 -9.90 56.40 -30.10
CA PHE A 626 -8.52 56.79 -29.86
C PHE A 626 -8.21 56.91 -28.36
N GLN A 627 -9.10 57.55 -27.59
CA GLN A 627 -8.97 57.63 -26.13
C GLN A 627 -9.04 56.24 -25.46
N LYS A 628 -9.83 55.30 -25.99
CA LYS A 628 -9.89 53.91 -25.50
C LYS A 628 -8.59 53.15 -25.75
N ILE A 629 -7.98 53.27 -26.94
CA ILE A 629 -6.68 52.65 -27.26
C ILE A 629 -5.61 53.14 -26.26
N VAL A 630 -5.52 54.45 -26.04
CA VAL A 630 -4.56 55.05 -25.09
C VAL A 630 -4.81 54.56 -23.66
N LYS A 631 -6.07 54.45 -23.22
CA LYS A 631 -6.40 53.90 -21.90
C LYS A 631 -5.97 52.43 -21.76
N VAL A 632 -6.22 51.59 -22.78
CA VAL A 632 -5.81 50.18 -22.75
C VAL A 632 -4.28 50.06 -22.70
N ALA A 633 -3.54 50.87 -23.46
CA ALA A 633 -2.09 50.89 -23.41
C ALA A 633 -1.54 51.29 -22.02
N ASP A 634 -2.13 52.30 -21.37
CA ASP A 634 -1.78 52.72 -20.01
C ASP A 634 -2.11 51.64 -18.96
N ASP A 635 -3.28 51.01 -19.05
CA ASP A 635 -3.67 49.91 -18.16
C ASP A 635 -2.75 48.68 -18.33
N ILE A 636 -2.36 48.34 -19.57
CA ILE A 636 -1.38 47.27 -19.88
C ILE A 636 0.00 47.62 -19.30
N ASN A 637 0.52 48.82 -19.56
CA ASN A 637 1.84 49.25 -19.09
C ASN A 637 1.95 49.24 -17.55
N LYS A 638 0.91 49.70 -16.84
CA LYS A 638 0.84 49.65 -15.37
C LYS A 638 0.91 48.23 -14.79
N CYS A 639 0.55 47.23 -15.59
CA CYS A 639 0.67 45.83 -15.25
C CYS A 639 2.07 45.30 -15.61
N ILE A 640 2.52 45.53 -16.86
CA ILE A 640 3.82 45.05 -17.38
C ILE A 640 5.01 45.59 -16.59
N VAL A 641 5.03 46.88 -16.19
CA VAL A 641 6.16 47.49 -15.43
C VAL A 641 6.47 46.75 -14.11
N LYS A 642 5.57 45.89 -13.65
CA LYS A 642 5.73 45.10 -12.42
C LYS A 642 6.15 43.65 -12.69
N THR A 643 6.38 43.25 -13.94
CA THR A 643 6.68 41.87 -14.36
C THR A 643 7.77 41.86 -15.44
N ASP A 644 8.47 40.75 -15.55
CA ASP A 644 9.60 40.58 -16.48
C ASP A 644 9.13 40.23 -17.91
N MET A 645 8.16 41.00 -18.44
CA MET A 645 7.52 40.82 -19.74
C MET A 645 8.00 41.91 -20.72
N GLU A 646 9.22 41.76 -21.21
CA GLU A 646 9.80 42.66 -22.23
C GLU A 646 9.16 42.41 -23.63
N GLY A 647 9.38 43.33 -24.58
CA GLY A 647 8.97 43.16 -25.98
C GLY A 647 7.46 43.24 -26.32
N VAL A 648 6.55 43.28 -25.34
CA VAL A 648 5.09 43.32 -25.63
C VAL A 648 4.70 44.52 -26.50
N PHE A 649 5.18 45.73 -26.19
CA PHE A 649 4.87 46.92 -26.98
C PHE A 649 5.56 46.92 -28.35
N GLU A 650 6.74 46.31 -28.50
CA GLU A 650 7.37 46.10 -29.80
C GLU A 650 6.49 45.23 -30.69
N PHE A 651 5.95 44.13 -30.14
CA PHE A 651 5.01 43.28 -30.88
C PHE A 651 3.68 43.99 -31.22
N VAL A 652 3.21 44.92 -30.36
CA VAL A 652 2.08 45.82 -30.69
C VAL A 652 2.42 46.71 -31.90
N PHE A 653 3.60 47.34 -31.92
CA PHE A 653 4.04 48.19 -33.04
C PHE A 653 4.13 47.39 -34.35
N ASP A 654 4.72 46.20 -34.29
CA ASP A 654 4.78 45.24 -35.39
C ASP A 654 3.41 44.89 -35.96
N CYS A 655 2.46 44.54 -35.09
CA CYS A 655 1.10 44.19 -35.50
C CYS A 655 0.34 45.39 -36.08
N LEU A 656 0.51 46.59 -35.53
CA LEU A 656 -0.08 47.82 -36.06
C LEU A 656 0.51 48.18 -37.44
N ASN A 657 1.83 48.11 -37.58
CA ASN A 657 2.53 48.32 -38.86
C ASN A 657 2.01 47.35 -39.93
N PHE A 658 1.93 46.06 -39.59
CA PHE A 658 1.42 45.02 -40.47
C PHE A 658 -0.06 45.22 -40.83
N TYR A 659 -0.91 45.55 -39.85
CA TYR A 659 -2.35 45.74 -40.05
C TYR A 659 -2.64 46.92 -40.97
N ILE A 660 -2.01 48.08 -40.73
CA ILE A 660 -2.24 49.30 -41.51
C ILE A 660 -1.81 49.12 -42.97
N LYS A 661 -0.66 48.50 -43.22
CA LYS A 661 -0.13 48.24 -44.57
C LYS A 661 -0.98 47.25 -45.36
N ASN A 662 -1.52 46.22 -44.71
CA ASN A 662 -2.17 45.11 -45.41
C ASN A 662 -3.71 45.18 -45.42
N ASN A 663 -4.34 45.95 -44.53
CA ASN A 663 -5.81 46.01 -44.40
C ASN A 663 -6.47 47.29 -44.96
N VAL A 664 -5.82 47.96 -45.91
CA VAL A 664 -6.28 49.23 -46.54
C VAL A 664 -7.72 49.23 -47.05
N GLN A 665 -8.30 48.06 -47.35
CA GLN A 665 -9.69 47.94 -47.79
C GLN A 665 -10.67 48.32 -46.67
N ARG A 666 -10.38 47.94 -45.41
CA ARG A 666 -11.19 48.28 -44.23
C ARG A 666 -11.04 49.75 -43.80
N LEU A 667 -9.96 50.44 -44.17
CA LEU A 667 -9.70 51.84 -43.79
C LEU A 667 -10.79 52.78 -44.31
N ASN A 668 -11.58 53.39 -43.43
CA ASN A 668 -12.66 54.28 -43.84
C ASN A 668 -12.17 55.72 -44.06
N VAL A 669 -11.52 55.93 -45.20
CA VAL A 669 -11.18 57.26 -45.74
C VAL A 669 -11.93 57.48 -47.05
N LYS A 670 -12.42 58.72 -47.26
CA LYS A 670 -13.20 59.12 -48.45
C LYS A 670 -12.53 60.24 -49.25
N SER A 671 -11.51 60.88 -48.68
CA SER A 671 -10.79 61.98 -49.31
C SER A 671 -9.33 61.98 -48.88
N MET A 672 -8.47 62.61 -49.69
CA MET A 672 -7.06 62.78 -49.36
C MET A 672 -6.84 63.52 -48.03
N ASP A 673 -7.76 64.40 -47.65
CA ASP A 673 -7.70 65.11 -46.37
C ASP A 673 -8.14 64.24 -45.18
N ASP A 674 -8.98 63.22 -45.38
CA ASP A 674 -9.25 62.21 -44.35
C ASP A 674 -8.03 61.31 -44.15
N LEU A 675 -7.32 60.95 -45.22
CA LEU A 675 -6.08 60.18 -45.11
C LEU A 675 -4.99 60.97 -44.36
N LYS A 676 -4.85 62.28 -44.62
CA LYS A 676 -3.95 63.16 -43.84
C LYS A 676 -4.36 63.27 -42.38
N ALA A 677 -5.66 63.38 -42.08
CA ALA A 677 -6.15 63.41 -40.70
C ALA A 677 -5.87 62.09 -39.97
N PHE A 678 -6.07 60.95 -40.64
CA PHE A 678 -5.67 59.64 -40.13
C PHE A 678 -4.16 59.55 -39.88
N ALA A 679 -3.33 59.99 -40.84
CA ALA A 679 -1.88 60.01 -40.71
C ALA A 679 -1.40 60.79 -39.47
N ALA A 680 -2.02 61.96 -39.20
CA ALA A 680 -1.72 62.76 -38.02
C ALA A 680 -2.12 62.05 -36.71
N LYS A 681 -3.23 61.31 -36.70
CA LYS A 681 -3.63 60.49 -35.54
C LYS A 681 -2.70 59.30 -35.33
N ILE A 682 -2.24 58.63 -36.38
CA ILE A 682 -1.25 57.55 -36.27
C ILE A 682 0.09 58.08 -35.73
N LYS A 683 0.56 59.25 -36.19
CA LYS A 683 1.75 59.92 -35.64
C LYS A 683 1.60 60.23 -34.15
N LEU A 684 0.46 60.77 -33.73
CA LEU A 684 0.17 61.02 -32.31
C LEU A 684 0.10 59.73 -31.48
N LEU A 685 -0.48 58.65 -32.01
CA LEU A 685 -0.50 57.36 -31.33
C LEU A 685 0.90 56.75 -31.22
N ASP A 686 1.75 56.94 -32.22
CA ASP A 686 3.16 56.50 -32.19
C ASP A 686 3.92 57.21 -31.06
N GLU A 687 3.79 58.54 -30.98
CA GLU A 687 4.38 59.35 -29.90
C GLU A 687 3.90 58.89 -28.51
N ILE A 688 2.59 58.64 -28.35
CA ILE A 688 2.02 58.18 -27.08
C ILE A 688 2.52 56.79 -26.70
N LEU A 689 2.59 55.84 -27.64
CA LEU A 689 3.06 54.48 -27.35
C LEU A 689 4.58 54.42 -27.14
N CYS A 690 5.37 55.26 -27.83
CA CYS A 690 6.81 55.37 -27.57
C CYS A 690 7.11 55.85 -26.14
N LEU A 691 6.31 56.81 -25.62
CA LEU A 691 6.43 57.27 -24.22
C LEU A 691 6.13 56.19 -23.17
N VAL A 692 5.53 55.07 -23.58
CA VAL A 692 5.09 53.96 -22.73
C VAL A 692 6.15 52.85 -22.59
N LYS A 693 7.39 53.09 -23.09
CA LYS A 693 8.54 52.16 -23.18
C LYS A 693 8.41 51.07 -24.25
N GLY A 694 8.39 51.46 -25.52
CA GLY A 694 8.79 50.56 -26.61
C GLY A 694 10.00 51.12 -27.35
N GLU A 695 10.93 50.24 -27.75
CA GLU A 695 11.97 50.61 -28.73
C GLU A 695 11.44 50.57 -30.18
N GLY A 696 10.28 49.93 -30.39
CA GLY A 696 9.54 49.93 -31.65
C GLY A 696 8.83 51.25 -31.98
N SER A 697 8.34 51.36 -33.22
CA SER A 697 7.58 52.52 -33.71
C SER A 697 6.70 52.15 -34.92
N MET A 698 5.59 52.85 -35.10
CA MET A 698 4.72 52.81 -36.29
C MET A 698 5.32 53.52 -37.53
N ARG A 699 6.63 53.81 -37.53
CA ARG A 699 7.36 54.44 -38.63
C ARG A 699 7.05 53.82 -39.99
N GLU A 700 6.93 52.50 -40.05
CA GLU A 700 6.63 51.75 -41.26
C GLU A 700 5.24 52.03 -41.82
N ALA A 701 4.20 52.05 -40.97
CA ALA A 701 2.86 52.46 -41.35
C ALA A 701 2.80 53.94 -41.74
N ILE A 702 3.51 54.80 -40.99
CA ILE A 702 3.58 56.24 -41.26
C ILE A 702 4.19 56.52 -42.64
N GLN A 703 5.33 55.89 -42.96
CA GLN A 703 5.98 56.01 -44.26
C GLN A 703 5.09 55.52 -45.41
N PHE A 704 4.38 54.40 -45.21
CA PHE A 704 3.42 53.88 -46.17
C PHE A 704 2.27 54.88 -46.42
N ILE A 705 1.67 55.45 -45.37
CA ILE A 705 0.58 56.44 -45.52
C ILE A 705 1.08 57.72 -46.20
N ASP A 706 2.21 58.28 -45.74
CA ASP A 706 2.79 59.50 -46.31
C ASP A 706 3.18 59.28 -47.80
N GLY A 707 3.72 58.10 -48.15
CA GLY A 707 4.02 57.70 -49.53
C GLY A 707 2.78 57.61 -50.43
N VAL A 708 1.63 57.17 -49.90
CA VAL A 708 0.35 57.22 -50.62
C VAL A 708 -0.15 58.65 -50.80
N VAL A 709 0.01 59.53 -49.78
CA VAL A 709 -0.37 60.94 -49.84
C VAL A 709 0.47 61.72 -50.86
N LEU A 710 1.78 61.44 -50.94
CA LEU A 710 2.69 62.01 -51.95
C LEU A 710 2.51 61.37 -53.33
N GLY A 711 1.81 60.23 -53.40
CA GLY A 711 1.56 59.47 -54.63
C GLY A 711 2.75 58.65 -55.12
N GLU A 712 3.77 58.49 -54.28
CA GLU A 712 5.04 57.80 -54.51
C GLU A 712 4.96 56.28 -54.28
N GLU A 713 4.01 55.84 -53.44
CA GLU A 713 3.81 54.43 -53.08
C GLU A 713 3.33 53.57 -54.28
N LYS A 714 3.92 52.38 -54.42
CA LYS A 714 3.77 51.48 -55.59
C LYS A 714 3.39 50.05 -55.23
N CYS A 715 3.33 49.66 -53.95
CA CYS A 715 2.81 48.34 -53.60
C CYS A 715 1.28 48.23 -53.85
N ASP A 716 0.80 46.99 -54.01
CA ASP A 716 -0.62 46.71 -54.30
C ASP A 716 -1.59 47.36 -53.29
N SER A 717 -1.25 47.36 -52.01
CA SER A 717 -2.04 48.03 -50.97
C SER A 717 -2.09 49.54 -51.16
N GLY A 718 -0.96 50.17 -51.49
CA GLY A 718 -0.91 51.60 -51.80
C GLY A 718 -1.73 51.96 -53.03
N MET A 719 -1.66 51.14 -54.09
CA MET A 719 -2.50 51.32 -55.29
C MET A 719 -3.98 51.16 -54.98
N LYS A 720 -4.38 50.15 -54.19
CA LYS A 720 -5.76 49.94 -53.73
C LYS A 720 -6.28 51.13 -52.92
N LEU A 721 -5.48 51.68 -52.01
CA LEU A 721 -5.84 52.85 -51.22
C LEU A 721 -5.95 54.12 -52.08
N LYS A 722 -5.00 54.33 -53.01
CA LYS A 722 -5.03 55.46 -53.96
C LYS A 722 -6.26 55.41 -54.87
N ALA A 723 -6.64 54.22 -55.35
CA ALA A 723 -7.86 54.00 -56.13
C ALA A 723 -9.12 54.34 -55.30
N LYS A 724 -9.18 53.91 -54.03
CA LYS A 724 -10.28 54.23 -53.10
C LYS A 724 -10.45 55.74 -52.83
N LEU A 725 -9.39 56.52 -52.97
CA LEU A 725 -9.36 57.97 -52.81
C LEU A 725 -9.55 58.77 -54.11
N SER A 726 -9.69 58.07 -55.25
CA SER A 726 -9.88 58.67 -56.59
C SER A 726 -11.31 58.54 -57.11
N VAL A 727 -12.23 58.06 -56.26
CA VAL A 727 -13.68 57.88 -56.49
C VAL A 727 -14.44 58.85 -55.59
#